data_AF-A0A813EUZ0-F1
#
_entry.id   AF-A0A813EUZ0-F1
#
_cell.length_a   1.000
_cell.length_b   1.000
_cell.length_c   1.000
_cell.angle_alpha   90.00
_cell.angle_beta   90.00
_cell.angle_gamma   90.00
#
_symmetry.space_group_name_H-M   'P 1'
#
loop_
_entity.id
_entity.type
_entity.pdbx_description
1 polymer ?
#
loop_
_entity_poly.entity_id
_entity_poly.type
_entity_poly.pdbx_seq_one_letter_code
_entity_poly.pdbx_strand_id
1 'polypeptide(L)'
;MSAFPWKLLEVVKLLDDRAAADLRRQEAEVLLSRISRAVGLDDTRRDFTCFIHKMFYPSKSKPQDSSSDSQVPSARIHVTSILEKLFHLSEGAVRRGMDQLKELKCSVADLEQRTALLREAFPFQGYIQKVEERGISHEQLVRVETFAATHCPSWHDIRAAEDTLSMDTLNLYQLTPWCIKPATNERNCSMVELFSDSPCLPSNFCSHWWGEPLRDFVACIGRHCAVRHLCFRSTFYWICAYANRQHALSEELNDDPKQTSFYKAMCLADRLLLILDNVGPAMPFTRVWCAYELFMALIDEDRQKKPLLLDTVAHTKAGACAYSAGTFVLTDGFTDAEAKVRDAGFPAEAEACKSLRELCFPIHILEKGMNLRLQEAQASDEADRRHILNSVVGKQLHELDEAPPLEHENYTEVNAQLGSRFAVACFKPAFKKGSPSLRLSVARALQADPWRRQLVLNIGIIPKERQAAAFGVCVAGLPANLQDLSLIWQSFAADSNLAALAEKLPISLQQLQLDFMGCEEISDAGVAAVAEKLPISLQDLQLDFSCCEEISDAGVAALAEKLPISLQQLQLHFMGCKQISDAGVAAVAEKLPISLQDLQLDFACCEEISDAGVAALAEKLPISLQDLQLDFSCCNQISDAGVAAVAEKLPISLRWLRLVFYKCQQISDAGVAALAERLPISLQDLQLVFYDCQQISDAGVAALAEKLPISLHQLQLEFWRCKQISDAGVAALAEKLPISLQDLQLVFYDCQQISDAGVAALAEKLPISLQDLHLNLKGCKQISDAVTQAAGSLESLRAWAAASELGAAPDLEIRLSSGEETAEGLQEKDEEGEEGEEGEIGKPSHESRRARPAAPAAPWRGQPPTLALPAPSPAAPQTRHNTSKNAETSSDTVLAEGLADETDVGSLDFAYRFVSKVLSKVPSLFRTFCSALLCATTLEKLQLNFDGCSQISDAAVAALAEKLPISLQDLQLDFAYCSQISDAGVAAVAEKLPISLQDLQLNFGGCSQISDAGVAALAEKLPISLHQLQLEFWRCNQISDAGVAALAEKLPISLQQLQLDFMGCEEISDAGVAALAEKLPISLRQLRLVFMGCQQISDAGVAALAEKLPISLQQLLLKFDFCNQISDAGVAAVAEKLPISLQDLQLDFSCCEEISDAGVAALAEGLPISLQQLQLDFRSCEEISDAAVAALAEKLPISLQQLQLVFYGCQQISDAATQAAGSLVSLRAWAAARAARPRSEEGEKARVRELGA
;
A
#
# COMPACT_ATOMS: atom_id res chain seq x y z
N MET A 1 43.92 24.62 -18.12
CA MET A 1 44.11 25.98 -18.70
C MET A 1 42.96 26.48 -19.60
N SER A 2 41.85 25.74 -19.78
CA SER A 2 40.68 26.19 -20.55
C SER A 2 39.97 27.44 -19.97
N ALA A 3 40.24 27.82 -18.73
CA ALA A 3 39.64 28.96 -18.05
C ALA A 3 40.27 30.34 -18.37
N PHE A 4 41.36 30.41 -19.16
CA PHE A 4 42.05 31.69 -19.42
C PHE A 4 41.21 32.70 -20.24
N PRO A 5 40.47 32.31 -21.29
CA PRO A 5 39.55 33.23 -21.99
C PRO A 5 38.35 33.63 -21.12
N TRP A 6 37.83 32.69 -20.33
CA TRP A 6 36.62 32.87 -19.52
C TRP A 6 36.82 33.84 -18.34
N LYS A 7 37.95 33.77 -17.63
CA LYS A 7 38.26 34.74 -16.55
C LYS A 7 38.52 36.16 -17.05
N LEU A 8 38.96 36.31 -18.31
CA LEU A 8 39.05 37.61 -18.97
C LEU A 8 37.66 38.17 -19.33
N LEU A 9 36.71 37.30 -19.70
CA LEU A 9 35.30 37.67 -19.89
C LEU A 9 34.59 38.06 -18.58
N GLU A 10 34.88 37.40 -17.46
CA GLU A 10 34.34 37.79 -16.14
C GLU A 10 34.75 39.20 -15.74
N VAL A 11 36.02 39.59 -15.96
CA VAL A 11 36.49 40.95 -15.71
C VAL A 11 35.77 41.97 -16.60
N VAL A 12 35.43 41.62 -17.85
CA VAL A 12 34.64 42.50 -18.73
C VAL A 12 33.17 42.58 -18.28
N LYS A 13 32.56 41.47 -17.86
CA LYS A 13 31.17 41.45 -17.34
C LYS A 13 31.00 42.21 -16.03
N LEU A 14 32.02 42.23 -15.16
CA LEU A 14 32.03 43.02 -13.92
C LEU A 14 31.99 44.54 -14.14
N LEU A 15 32.23 45.02 -15.37
CA LEU A 15 32.40 46.44 -15.70
C LEU A 15 31.19 47.10 -16.40
N ASP A 16 30.17 46.33 -16.80
CA ASP A 16 29.15 46.80 -17.77
C ASP A 16 27.79 47.22 -17.16
N ASP A 17 27.67 47.27 -15.82
CA ASP A 17 26.40 47.59 -15.15
C ASP A 17 26.52 48.76 -14.14
N ARG A 18 25.66 49.78 -14.28
CA ARG A 18 25.95 51.17 -13.88
C ARG A 18 25.54 51.58 -12.45
N ALA A 19 25.05 50.67 -11.61
CA ALA A 19 24.35 51.03 -10.36
C ALA A 19 25.09 50.79 -9.03
N ALA A 20 26.30 50.20 -9.00
CA ALA A 20 27.03 49.93 -7.74
C ALA A 20 28.56 49.99 -7.89
N ALA A 21 29.15 51.18 -7.71
CA ALA A 21 30.50 51.48 -8.23
C ALA A 21 31.71 51.15 -7.30
N ASP A 22 31.60 51.30 -5.97
CA ASP A 22 32.81 51.31 -5.11
C ASP A 22 33.24 49.95 -4.54
N LEU A 23 32.31 49.05 -4.19
CA LEU A 23 32.67 47.78 -3.53
C LEU A 23 33.37 46.78 -4.47
N ARG A 24 32.94 46.72 -5.74
CA ARG A 24 33.43 45.76 -6.74
C ARG A 24 34.85 46.07 -7.26
N ARG A 25 35.35 47.28 -7.02
CA ARG A 25 36.70 47.70 -7.43
C ARG A 25 37.80 46.94 -6.68
N GLN A 26 37.60 46.69 -5.37
CA GLN A 26 38.53 45.89 -4.57
C GLN A 26 38.54 44.42 -5.03
N GLU A 27 37.37 43.87 -5.39
CA GLU A 27 37.24 42.49 -5.86
C GLU A 27 37.99 42.27 -7.18
N ALA A 28 37.87 43.21 -8.13
CA ALA A 28 38.61 43.16 -9.40
C ALA A 28 40.14 43.26 -9.20
N GLU A 29 40.62 44.15 -8.33
CA GLU A 29 42.05 44.29 -8.02
C GLU A 29 42.62 43.05 -7.30
N VAL A 30 41.83 42.41 -6.43
CA VAL A 30 42.19 41.13 -5.77
C VAL A 30 42.21 39.97 -6.76
N LEU A 31 41.24 39.89 -7.67
CA LEU A 31 41.19 38.86 -8.71
C LEU A 31 42.41 38.97 -9.64
N LEU A 32 42.74 40.18 -10.09
CA LEU A 32 43.94 40.46 -10.90
C LEU A 32 45.25 40.16 -10.14
N SER A 33 45.34 40.43 -8.83
CA SER A 33 46.51 40.05 -8.02
C SER A 33 46.67 38.54 -7.86
N ARG A 34 45.57 37.78 -7.85
CA ARG A 34 45.59 36.31 -7.85
C ARG A 34 45.99 35.74 -9.23
N ILE A 35 45.50 36.34 -10.32
CA ILE A 35 45.85 35.93 -11.69
C ILE A 35 47.33 36.21 -12.00
N SER A 36 47.86 37.38 -11.66
CA SER A 36 49.29 37.72 -11.88
C SER A 36 50.24 36.77 -11.13
N ARG A 37 49.91 36.39 -9.88
CA ARG A 37 50.66 35.37 -9.12
C ARG A 37 50.56 33.96 -9.69
N ALA A 38 49.42 33.59 -10.28
CA ALA A 38 49.21 32.25 -10.85
C ALA A 38 49.90 32.04 -12.21
N VAL A 39 50.40 33.09 -12.86
CA VAL A 39 50.96 33.04 -14.23
C VAL A 39 52.43 33.50 -14.30
N GLY A 40 53.00 34.02 -13.20
CA GLY A 40 54.43 34.35 -13.12
C GLY A 40 54.84 35.58 -13.94
N LEU A 41 53.97 36.61 -14.00
CA LEU A 41 54.21 37.86 -14.73
C LEU A 41 54.02 39.06 -13.79
N ASP A 42 55.12 39.62 -13.29
CA ASP A 42 55.10 40.81 -12.42
C ASP A 42 55.19 42.14 -13.19
N ASP A 43 55.94 42.21 -14.30
CA ASP A 43 56.19 43.47 -15.01
C ASP A 43 54.97 44.06 -15.75
N THR A 44 54.04 43.23 -16.23
CA THR A 44 52.83 43.69 -16.95
C THR A 44 51.77 44.32 -16.04
N ARG A 45 51.93 44.23 -14.71
CA ARG A 45 50.99 44.76 -13.72
C ARG A 45 50.89 46.29 -13.73
N ARG A 46 51.95 47.00 -14.14
CA ARG A 46 52.03 48.47 -14.08
C ARG A 46 51.22 49.16 -15.18
N ASP A 47 51.34 48.68 -16.42
CA ASP A 47 50.70 49.31 -17.59
C ASP A 47 49.18 49.09 -17.60
N PHE A 48 48.74 47.88 -17.22
CA PHE A 48 47.30 47.55 -17.16
C PHE A 48 46.55 48.37 -16.10
N THR A 49 47.20 48.65 -14.96
CA THR A 49 46.64 49.50 -13.89
C THR A 49 46.50 50.96 -14.33
N CYS A 50 47.42 51.46 -15.15
CA CYS A 50 47.35 52.81 -15.71
C CYS A 50 46.21 52.97 -16.74
N PHE A 51 45.92 51.91 -17.50
CA PHE A 51 44.84 51.87 -18.49
C PHE A 51 43.44 51.94 -17.84
N ILE A 52 43.18 51.16 -16.79
CA ILE A 52 41.88 51.16 -16.09
C ILE A 52 41.59 52.53 -15.45
N HIS A 53 42.61 53.21 -14.90
CA HIS A 53 42.43 54.52 -14.26
C HIS A 53 41.90 55.61 -15.22
N LYS A 54 42.22 55.52 -16.52
CA LYS A 54 41.72 56.47 -17.55
C LYS A 54 40.29 56.19 -18.00
N MET A 55 39.77 54.97 -17.81
CA MET A 55 38.42 54.61 -18.26
C MET A 55 37.32 55.13 -17.31
N PHE A 56 37.63 55.28 -16.02
CA PHE A 56 36.64 55.60 -14.98
C PHE A 56 36.47 57.10 -14.63
N TYR A 57 37.35 57.99 -15.10
CA TYR A 57 37.28 59.43 -14.82
C TYR A 57 37.44 60.33 -16.06
N PRO A 58 36.42 60.44 -16.93
CA PRO A 58 36.35 61.53 -17.90
C PRO A 58 36.01 62.86 -17.21
N SER A 59 36.71 63.93 -17.56
CA SER A 59 36.53 65.26 -16.98
C SER A 59 35.17 65.89 -17.35
N LYS A 60 34.51 66.53 -16.37
CA LYS A 60 33.17 67.14 -16.54
C LYS A 60 33.19 68.42 -17.39
N SER A 61 32.37 68.46 -18.45
CA SER A 61 31.77 69.70 -18.97
C SER A 61 30.38 69.44 -19.57
N LYS A 62 29.47 70.42 -19.35
CA LYS A 62 28.06 70.51 -19.83
C LYS A 62 27.99 71.49 -21.03
N PRO A 63 26.84 71.73 -21.72
CA PRO A 63 25.50 71.09 -21.67
C PRO A 63 24.85 70.75 -23.06
N GLN A 64 23.63 70.18 -22.98
CA GLN A 64 22.44 70.43 -23.82
C GLN A 64 22.20 69.80 -25.22
N ASP A 65 20.91 69.45 -25.35
CA ASP A 65 20.01 69.35 -26.51
C ASP A 65 20.13 68.19 -27.53
N SER A 66 18.99 67.94 -28.15
CA SER A 66 18.56 66.71 -28.83
C SER A 66 18.94 66.65 -30.30
N SER A 67 19.35 65.47 -30.79
CA SER A 67 19.01 64.99 -32.13
C SER A 67 19.37 63.51 -32.34
N SER A 68 18.83 62.96 -33.43
CA SER A 68 18.98 61.60 -33.91
C SER A 68 20.33 61.28 -34.58
N ASP A 69 20.58 59.98 -34.67
CA ASP A 69 21.35 59.26 -35.69
C ASP A 69 22.89 59.33 -35.81
N SER A 70 23.44 58.10 -35.80
CA SER A 70 24.59 57.63 -36.59
C SER A 70 26.05 57.95 -36.18
N GLN A 71 26.85 56.88 -36.19
CA GLN A 71 28.32 56.80 -36.36
C GLN A 71 29.28 57.49 -35.37
N VAL A 72 29.85 56.70 -34.44
CA VAL A 72 31.29 56.78 -34.09
C VAL A 72 31.89 55.38 -33.83
N PRO A 73 32.76 54.85 -34.72
CA PRO A 73 33.56 53.65 -34.47
C PRO A 73 35.07 53.96 -34.39
N SER A 74 35.72 53.79 -33.22
CA SER A 74 37.20 53.93 -33.13
C SER A 74 37.92 53.20 -31.96
N ALA A 75 37.23 52.42 -31.13
CA ALA A 75 37.86 51.73 -29.98
C ALA A 75 38.09 50.21 -30.18
N ARG A 76 37.26 49.52 -30.97
CA ARG A 76 37.29 48.05 -31.07
C ARG A 76 38.48 47.47 -31.86
N ILE A 77 39.00 48.20 -32.86
CA ILE A 77 39.98 47.65 -33.83
C ILE A 77 41.37 47.39 -33.22
N HIS A 78 41.78 48.15 -32.19
CA HIS A 78 43.08 47.93 -31.52
C HIS A 78 43.09 46.72 -30.58
N VAL A 79 41.94 46.24 -30.13
CA VAL A 79 41.84 45.09 -29.22
C VAL A 79 42.00 43.77 -29.99
N THR A 80 41.37 43.64 -31.16
CA THR A 80 41.46 42.45 -32.01
C THR A 80 42.89 42.15 -32.46
N SER A 81 43.64 43.15 -32.94
CA SER A 81 45.02 42.93 -33.43
C SER A 81 46.02 42.52 -32.34
N ILE A 82 45.73 42.83 -31.08
CA ILE A 82 46.54 42.38 -29.93
C ILE A 82 46.12 40.97 -29.51
N LEU A 83 44.83 40.66 -29.52
CA LEU A 83 44.31 39.31 -29.27
C LEU A 83 44.81 38.29 -30.30
N GLU A 84 44.86 38.63 -31.59
CA GLU A 84 45.41 37.75 -32.65
C GLU A 84 46.89 37.41 -32.44
N LYS A 85 47.71 38.39 -32.00
CA LYS A 85 49.14 38.16 -31.68
C LYS A 85 49.33 37.29 -30.44
N LEU A 86 48.45 37.41 -29.45
CA LEU A 86 48.42 36.51 -28.29
C LEU A 86 47.95 35.10 -28.67
N PHE A 87 47.00 34.98 -29.61
CA PHE A 87 46.51 33.70 -30.13
C PHE A 87 47.62 32.88 -30.79
N HIS A 88 48.38 33.45 -31.74
CA HIS A 88 49.45 32.70 -32.43
C HIS A 88 50.64 32.36 -31.54
N LEU A 89 50.96 33.18 -30.53
CA LEU A 89 51.94 32.81 -29.50
C LEU A 89 51.45 31.64 -28.63
N SER A 90 50.15 31.57 -28.37
CA SER A 90 49.55 30.46 -27.64
C SER A 90 49.54 29.15 -28.44
N GLU A 91 49.28 29.19 -29.75
CA GLU A 91 49.13 27.98 -30.58
C GLU A 91 50.42 27.13 -30.63
N GLY A 92 51.57 27.79 -30.79
CA GLY A 92 52.90 27.14 -30.77
C GLY A 92 53.36 26.72 -29.36
N ALA A 93 52.71 27.18 -28.30
CA ALA A 93 52.93 26.70 -26.92
C ALA A 93 51.97 25.56 -26.58
N VAL A 94 50.71 25.64 -27.02
CA VAL A 94 49.66 24.63 -26.86
C VAL A 94 50.02 23.35 -27.61
N ARG A 95 50.60 23.42 -28.82
CA ARG A 95 50.97 22.20 -29.55
C ARG A 95 52.11 21.43 -28.87
N ARG A 96 53.14 22.13 -28.39
CA ARG A 96 54.22 21.55 -27.55
C ARG A 96 53.70 21.07 -26.19
N GLY A 97 52.75 21.79 -25.60
CA GLY A 97 52.06 21.39 -24.38
C GLY A 97 51.14 20.19 -24.56
N MET A 98 50.51 20.01 -25.73
CA MET A 98 49.69 18.84 -26.06
C MET A 98 50.54 17.59 -26.33
N ASP A 99 51.68 17.75 -26.99
CA ASP A 99 52.63 16.63 -27.15
C ASP A 99 53.26 16.24 -25.80
N GLN A 100 53.53 17.20 -24.90
CA GLN A 100 53.96 16.91 -23.51
C GLN A 100 52.83 16.40 -22.59
N LEU A 101 51.56 16.78 -22.82
CA LEU A 101 50.42 16.27 -22.05
C LEU A 101 50.04 14.82 -22.44
N LYS A 102 50.44 14.34 -23.62
CA LYS A 102 50.38 12.91 -23.95
C LYS A 102 51.37 12.06 -23.15
N GLU A 103 52.39 12.67 -22.54
CA GLU A 103 53.46 11.97 -21.80
C GLU A 103 53.32 12.10 -20.26
N LEU A 104 52.23 12.69 -19.74
CA LEU A 104 52.07 12.93 -18.30
C LEU A 104 50.85 12.21 -17.69
N LYS A 105 51.16 11.12 -16.97
CA LYS A 105 50.34 10.38 -15.98
C LYS A 105 49.29 9.36 -16.47
N CYS A 106 49.60 8.61 -17.52
CA CYS A 106 49.14 7.23 -17.67
C CYS A 106 50.17 6.51 -18.55
N SER A 107 50.83 5.47 -18.06
CA SER A 107 51.70 4.68 -18.95
C SER A 107 50.83 3.90 -19.95
N VAL A 108 51.42 3.49 -21.08
CA VAL A 108 50.72 2.62 -22.05
C VAL A 108 50.26 1.33 -21.36
N ALA A 109 51.08 0.79 -20.44
CA ALA A 109 50.72 -0.38 -19.63
C ALA A 109 49.51 -0.13 -18.71
N ASP A 110 49.40 1.05 -18.07
CA ASP A 110 48.24 1.39 -17.24
C ASP A 110 46.95 1.47 -18.08
N LEU A 111 47.05 2.00 -19.31
CA LEU A 111 45.91 2.10 -20.23
C LEU A 111 45.51 0.73 -20.78
N GLU A 112 46.48 -0.12 -21.12
CA GLU A 112 46.25 -1.52 -21.53
C GLU A 112 45.64 -2.35 -20.39
N GLN A 113 46.16 -2.24 -19.17
CA GLN A 113 45.64 -2.91 -17.98
C GLN A 113 44.21 -2.47 -17.67
N ARG A 114 43.93 -1.16 -17.71
CA ARG A 114 42.58 -0.62 -17.53
C ARG A 114 41.61 -1.07 -18.64
N THR A 115 42.08 -1.18 -19.88
CA THR A 115 41.27 -1.70 -21.00
C THR A 115 40.99 -3.20 -20.82
N ALA A 116 41.95 -3.98 -20.33
CA ALA A 116 41.75 -5.38 -20.00
C ALA A 116 40.71 -5.58 -18.88
N LEU A 117 40.81 -4.82 -17.78
CA LEU A 117 39.84 -4.84 -16.67
C LEU A 117 38.42 -4.49 -17.14
N LEU A 118 38.27 -3.51 -18.03
CA LEU A 118 36.95 -3.13 -18.57
C LEU A 118 36.37 -4.20 -19.51
N ARG A 119 37.20 -4.89 -20.31
CA ARG A 119 36.75 -6.03 -21.13
C ARG A 119 36.27 -7.21 -20.29
N GLU A 120 36.91 -7.45 -19.14
CA GLU A 120 36.53 -8.50 -18.20
C GLU A 120 35.22 -8.16 -17.47
N ALA A 121 35.07 -6.92 -17.00
CA ALA A 121 33.87 -6.46 -16.31
C ALA A 121 32.62 -6.31 -17.22
N PHE A 122 32.84 -5.91 -18.47
CA PHE A 122 31.79 -5.59 -19.45
C PHE A 122 32.10 -6.22 -20.83
N PRO A 123 32.04 -7.56 -20.96
CA PRO A 123 32.29 -8.24 -22.23
C PRO A 123 31.20 -7.89 -23.26
N PHE A 124 31.62 -7.55 -24.49
CA PHE A 124 30.70 -7.27 -25.59
C PHE A 124 29.79 -8.46 -25.90
N GLN A 125 28.47 -8.23 -25.94
CA GLN A 125 27.48 -9.27 -26.21
C GLN A 125 27.08 -9.27 -27.70
N GLY A 126 26.64 -8.14 -28.23
CA GLY A 126 26.21 -8.01 -29.63
C GLY A 126 25.80 -6.59 -30.00
N TYR A 127 25.40 -6.38 -31.25
CA TYR A 127 24.96 -5.07 -31.75
C TYR A 127 23.44 -4.95 -31.77
N ILE A 128 22.91 -3.91 -31.12
CA ILE A 128 21.49 -3.55 -31.14
C ILE A 128 21.32 -2.43 -32.17
N GLN A 129 20.66 -2.77 -33.28
CA GLN A 129 20.61 -1.92 -34.49
C GLN A 129 19.98 -0.55 -34.22
N LYS A 130 18.80 -0.52 -33.60
CA LYS A 130 18.08 0.73 -33.30
C LYS A 130 18.53 1.30 -31.96
N VAL A 131 18.70 2.62 -31.88
CA VAL A 131 19.19 3.32 -30.68
C VAL A 131 18.10 3.46 -29.60
N GLU A 132 16.84 3.55 -30.04
CA GLU A 132 15.65 3.55 -29.21
C GLU A 132 15.42 2.20 -28.51
N GLU A 133 15.95 1.09 -29.05
CA GLU A 133 15.85 -0.26 -28.48
C GLU A 133 17.00 -0.58 -27.49
N ARG A 134 17.78 0.42 -27.05
CA ARG A 134 18.93 0.27 -26.14
C ARG A 134 18.62 0.77 -24.73
N GLY A 135 17.61 0.21 -24.10
CA GLY A 135 17.33 0.45 -22.68
C GLY A 135 18.28 -0.33 -21.75
N ILE A 136 18.59 0.24 -20.58
CA ILE A 136 19.41 -0.37 -19.53
C ILE A 136 18.56 -0.61 -18.26
N SER A 137 18.70 -1.76 -17.61
CA SER A 137 17.95 -2.07 -16.39
C SER A 137 18.64 -1.54 -15.12
N HIS A 138 17.90 -1.48 -14.00
CA HIS A 138 18.47 -1.06 -12.72
C HIS A 138 19.59 -2.00 -12.25
N GLU A 139 19.45 -3.32 -12.41
CA GLU A 139 20.52 -4.28 -12.09
C GLU A 139 21.80 -4.03 -12.92
N GLN A 140 21.65 -3.68 -14.20
CA GLN A 140 22.79 -3.33 -15.06
C GLN A 140 23.45 -2.01 -14.64
N LEU A 141 22.65 -1.00 -14.24
CA LEU A 141 23.16 0.27 -13.69
C LEU A 141 23.94 0.06 -12.37
N VAL A 142 23.42 -0.75 -11.46
CA VAL A 142 24.10 -1.11 -10.20
C VAL A 142 25.42 -1.84 -10.46
N ARG A 143 25.53 -2.66 -11.51
CA ARG A 143 26.83 -3.25 -11.93
C ARG A 143 27.84 -2.18 -12.36
N VAL A 144 27.40 -1.17 -13.12
CA VAL A 144 28.28 -0.04 -13.52
C VAL A 144 28.69 0.80 -12.30
N GLU A 145 27.76 1.08 -11.39
CA GLU A 145 28.03 1.79 -10.14
C GLU A 145 29.02 1.02 -9.25
N THR A 146 28.82 -0.28 -9.06
CA THR A 146 29.70 -1.15 -8.24
C THR A 146 31.12 -1.20 -8.82
N PHE A 147 31.24 -1.32 -10.15
CA PHE A 147 32.53 -1.23 -10.82
C PHE A 147 33.17 0.14 -10.60
N ALA A 148 32.41 1.23 -10.75
CA ALA A 148 32.90 2.57 -10.51
C ALA A 148 33.36 2.76 -9.06
N ALA A 149 32.56 2.36 -8.06
CA ALA A 149 32.89 2.47 -6.65
C ALA A 149 34.19 1.75 -6.28
N THR A 150 34.43 0.57 -6.87
CA THR A 150 35.65 -0.23 -6.66
C THR A 150 36.91 0.46 -7.20
N HIS A 151 36.81 1.22 -8.30
CA HIS A 151 37.96 1.79 -9.01
C HIS A 151 38.12 3.31 -8.86
N CYS A 152 37.06 4.03 -8.50
CA CYS A 152 37.00 5.49 -8.37
C CYS A 152 38.12 6.09 -7.49
N PRO A 153 38.57 5.47 -6.38
CA PRO A 153 39.71 5.98 -5.60
C PRO A 153 41.03 6.09 -6.38
N SER A 154 41.16 5.40 -7.52
CA SER A 154 42.31 5.54 -8.44
C SER A 154 42.10 6.56 -9.56
N TRP A 155 40.86 7.05 -9.73
CA TRP A 155 40.47 7.97 -10.79
C TRP A 155 40.63 9.43 -10.32
N HIS A 156 40.91 10.31 -11.28
CA HIS A 156 41.19 11.72 -11.03
C HIS A 156 40.36 12.59 -11.97
N ASP A 157 40.00 13.82 -11.57
CA ASP A 157 39.28 14.70 -12.48
C ASP A 157 40.21 15.22 -13.59
N ILE A 158 39.93 14.82 -14.83
CA ILE A 158 40.69 15.20 -16.03
C ILE A 158 40.64 16.72 -16.27
N ARG A 159 39.67 17.43 -15.68
CA ARG A 159 39.47 18.89 -15.75
C ARG A 159 40.12 19.63 -14.57
N ALA A 160 40.33 18.96 -13.44
CA ALA A 160 40.91 19.51 -12.20
C ALA A 160 42.01 18.57 -11.66
N ALA A 161 43.24 18.78 -12.14
CA ALA A 161 44.34 17.80 -12.13
C ALA A 161 44.96 17.44 -10.75
N GLU A 162 44.34 17.82 -9.63
CA GLU A 162 44.87 17.63 -8.27
C GLU A 162 43.92 16.86 -7.33
N ASP A 163 42.65 16.63 -7.72
CA ASP A 163 41.67 15.93 -6.87
C ASP A 163 41.41 14.48 -7.34
N THR A 164 41.38 13.55 -6.39
CA THR A 164 40.89 12.18 -6.58
C THR A 164 39.36 12.16 -6.58
N LEU A 165 38.76 11.33 -7.43
CA LEU A 165 37.31 11.21 -7.51
C LEU A 165 36.77 10.34 -6.36
N SER A 166 35.61 10.71 -5.81
CA SER A 166 34.85 9.86 -4.88
C SER A 166 33.47 9.58 -5.45
N MET A 167 32.78 8.55 -4.94
CA MET A 167 31.39 8.29 -5.33
C MET A 167 30.39 9.37 -4.89
N ASP A 168 30.81 10.40 -4.14
CA ASP A 168 29.98 11.56 -3.77
C ASP A 168 30.02 12.67 -4.82
N THR A 169 31.06 12.66 -5.66
CA THR A 169 31.34 13.67 -6.69
C THR A 169 31.34 13.11 -8.11
N LEU A 170 31.64 11.81 -8.27
CA LEU A 170 31.64 11.10 -9.55
C LEU A 170 30.26 11.18 -10.22
N ASN A 171 30.20 11.86 -11.36
CA ASN A 171 29.01 12.00 -12.20
C ASN A 171 29.26 11.48 -13.62
N LEU A 172 28.27 11.57 -14.51
CA LEU A 172 28.37 11.01 -15.86
C LEU A 172 29.39 11.74 -16.75
N TYR A 173 29.68 13.02 -16.51
CA TYR A 173 30.78 13.72 -17.20
C TYR A 173 32.17 13.17 -16.88
N GLN A 174 32.34 12.52 -15.71
CA GLN A 174 33.59 11.89 -15.28
C GLN A 174 33.57 10.37 -15.55
N LEU A 175 32.44 9.68 -15.33
CA LEU A 175 32.28 8.25 -15.65
C LEU A 175 32.47 7.99 -17.15
N THR A 176 32.04 8.89 -18.03
CA THR A 176 32.14 8.69 -19.49
C THR A 176 33.58 8.49 -19.97
N PRO A 177 34.57 9.38 -19.67
CA PRO A 177 35.97 9.14 -20.02
C PRO A 177 36.67 8.08 -19.14
N TRP A 178 36.18 7.79 -17.92
CA TRP A 178 36.81 6.81 -17.03
C TRP A 178 36.37 5.34 -17.28
N CYS A 179 35.12 5.11 -17.70
CA CYS A 179 34.54 3.79 -17.88
C CYS A 179 33.90 3.61 -19.28
N ILE A 180 32.88 4.40 -19.62
CA ILE A 180 32.02 4.14 -20.79
C ILE A 180 32.79 4.17 -22.11
N LYS A 181 33.45 5.29 -22.43
CA LYS A 181 34.19 5.43 -23.71
C LYS A 181 35.29 4.38 -23.87
N PRO A 182 36.17 4.12 -22.88
CA PRO A 182 37.18 3.07 -23.01
C PRO A 182 36.58 1.67 -23.19
N ALA A 183 35.52 1.31 -22.46
CA ALA A 183 34.88 0.00 -22.57
C ALA A 183 34.27 -0.24 -23.96
N THR A 184 33.67 0.79 -24.56
CA THR A 184 33.00 0.66 -25.87
C THR A 184 33.90 0.92 -27.09
N ASN A 185 35.13 1.42 -26.88
CA ASN A 185 36.01 1.90 -27.96
C ASN A 185 36.37 0.83 -29.00
N GLU A 186 36.67 -0.40 -28.58
CA GLU A 186 37.14 -1.46 -29.50
C GLU A 186 36.06 -1.87 -30.54
N ARG A 187 34.79 -1.79 -30.16
CA ARG A 187 33.66 -2.22 -31.01
C ARG A 187 32.82 -1.06 -31.55
N ASN A 188 33.17 0.19 -31.21
CA ASN A 188 32.38 1.38 -31.49
C ASN A 188 30.89 1.19 -31.15
N CYS A 189 30.63 0.73 -29.92
CA CYS A 189 29.29 0.37 -29.44
C CYS A 189 28.77 1.32 -28.36
N SER A 190 27.54 1.09 -27.92
CA SER A 190 26.93 1.67 -26.74
C SER A 190 27.31 0.86 -25.48
N MET A 191 26.99 1.37 -24.29
CA MET A 191 27.23 0.60 -23.06
C MET A 191 26.24 -0.58 -22.95
N VAL A 192 25.02 -0.43 -23.47
CA VAL A 192 23.97 -1.46 -23.42
C VAL A 192 24.34 -2.70 -24.25
N GLU A 193 25.05 -2.52 -25.37
CA GLU A 193 25.60 -3.59 -26.22
C GLU A 193 26.71 -4.42 -25.51
N LEU A 194 27.17 -4.00 -24.32
CA LEU A 194 28.03 -4.79 -23.42
C LEU A 194 27.23 -5.61 -22.39
N PHE A 195 25.91 -5.50 -22.37
CA PHE A 195 25.01 -6.23 -21.46
C PHE A 195 23.97 -7.08 -22.18
N SER A 196 23.65 -6.79 -23.45
CA SER A 196 22.68 -7.52 -24.28
C SER A 196 23.09 -7.50 -25.76
N ASP A 197 22.80 -8.58 -26.48
CA ASP A 197 22.84 -8.67 -27.95
C ASP A 197 21.46 -8.45 -28.59
N SER A 198 20.41 -8.39 -27.75
CA SER A 198 19.01 -8.43 -28.13
C SER A 198 18.29 -7.11 -27.77
N PRO A 199 17.24 -6.69 -28.50
CA PRO A 199 16.51 -5.44 -28.25
C PRO A 199 15.99 -5.31 -26.80
N CYS A 200 16.40 -4.25 -26.10
CA CYS A 200 16.00 -3.91 -24.74
C CYS A 200 15.01 -2.74 -24.78
N LEU A 201 13.74 -3.01 -25.07
CA LEU A 201 12.71 -1.97 -25.25
C LEU A 201 12.50 -1.15 -23.97
N PRO A 202 12.75 0.18 -23.98
CA PRO A 202 12.60 1.01 -22.79
C PRO A 202 11.16 1.45 -22.59
N SER A 203 10.50 0.96 -21.55
CA SER A 203 9.19 1.49 -21.11
C SER A 203 9.32 2.86 -20.39
N ASN A 204 10.53 3.19 -19.93
CA ASN A 204 10.82 4.44 -19.21
C ASN A 204 11.90 5.25 -19.94
N PHE A 205 11.70 6.55 -20.07
CA PHE A 205 12.69 7.50 -20.58
C PHE A 205 13.20 8.39 -19.42
N CYS A 206 14.52 8.54 -19.24
CA CYS A 206 15.09 9.37 -18.19
C CYS A 206 15.43 10.79 -18.68
N SER A 207 14.67 11.80 -18.23
CA SER A 207 15.07 13.20 -18.34
C SER A 207 15.92 13.59 -17.15
N HIS A 208 17.19 13.93 -17.39
CA HIS A 208 18.15 14.21 -16.32
C HIS A 208 19.30 15.11 -16.78
N TRP A 209 20.18 15.49 -15.85
CA TRP A 209 21.45 16.12 -16.17
C TRP A 209 22.66 15.25 -15.77
N TRP A 210 23.77 15.42 -16.48
CA TRP A 210 24.95 14.55 -16.35
C TRP A 210 25.86 14.87 -15.16
N GLY A 211 25.60 15.96 -14.43
CA GLY A 211 26.42 16.41 -13.29
C GLY A 211 25.93 15.91 -11.93
N GLU A 212 24.79 15.24 -11.87
CA GLU A 212 24.32 14.54 -10.66
C GLU A 212 25.29 13.39 -10.31
N PRO A 213 25.63 13.18 -9.03
CA PRO A 213 26.44 12.04 -8.61
C PRO A 213 25.81 10.72 -9.07
N LEU A 214 26.62 9.82 -9.59
CA LEU A 214 26.19 8.55 -10.19
C LEU A 214 25.34 7.71 -9.22
N ARG A 215 25.73 7.70 -7.94
CA ARG A 215 25.03 6.98 -6.87
C ARG A 215 23.66 7.58 -6.56
N ASP A 216 23.57 8.91 -6.51
CA ASP A 216 22.31 9.63 -6.30
C ASP A 216 21.35 9.32 -7.47
N PHE A 217 21.86 9.35 -8.70
CA PHE A 217 21.12 9.00 -9.93
C PHE A 217 20.65 7.53 -9.98
N VAL A 218 21.50 6.56 -9.61
CA VAL A 218 21.09 5.14 -9.54
C VAL A 218 20.07 4.93 -8.42
N ALA A 219 20.22 5.58 -7.27
CA ALA A 219 19.24 5.57 -6.19
C ALA A 219 17.89 6.20 -6.59
N CYS A 220 17.89 7.24 -7.43
CA CYS A 220 16.69 7.81 -8.06
C CYS A 220 15.92 6.75 -8.87
N ILE A 221 16.60 6.02 -9.75
CA ILE A 221 16.01 4.95 -10.57
C ILE A 221 15.56 3.76 -9.71
N GLY A 222 16.35 3.36 -8.72
CA GLY A 222 16.01 2.28 -7.79
C GLY A 222 14.77 2.59 -6.95
N ARG A 223 14.64 3.82 -6.44
CA ARG A 223 13.44 4.25 -5.70
C ARG A 223 12.22 4.35 -6.60
N HIS A 224 12.36 4.81 -7.83
CA HIS A 224 11.26 4.81 -8.81
C HIS A 224 10.78 3.38 -9.11
N CYS A 225 11.69 2.42 -9.33
CA CYS A 225 11.32 1.01 -9.47
C CYS A 225 10.56 0.49 -8.24
N ALA A 226 11.04 0.79 -7.03
CA ALA A 226 10.41 0.34 -5.79
C ALA A 226 9.00 0.92 -5.59
N VAL A 227 8.79 2.21 -5.88
CA VAL A 227 7.48 2.88 -5.75
C VAL A 227 6.49 2.38 -6.81
N ARG A 228 6.94 2.10 -8.03
CA ARG A 228 6.10 1.61 -9.13
C ARG A 228 6.06 0.07 -9.25
N HIS A 229 6.58 -0.66 -8.26
CA HIS A 229 6.72 -2.13 -8.28
C HIS A 229 7.36 -2.72 -9.55
N LEU A 230 8.23 -1.96 -10.22
CA LEU A 230 8.87 -2.33 -11.49
C LEU A 230 10.00 -3.34 -11.28
N CYS A 231 10.13 -4.30 -12.18
CA CYS A 231 11.15 -5.34 -12.08
C CYS A 231 12.55 -4.78 -12.39
N PHE A 232 13.42 -4.77 -11.37
CA PHE A 232 14.80 -4.27 -11.48
C PHE A 232 15.66 -4.93 -12.58
N ARG A 233 15.26 -6.11 -13.08
CA ARG A 233 15.96 -6.88 -14.12
C ARG A 233 15.42 -6.62 -15.54
N SER A 234 14.11 -6.65 -15.71
CA SER A 234 13.42 -6.62 -17.01
C SER A 234 12.73 -5.31 -17.35
N THR A 235 12.65 -4.36 -16.42
CA THR A 235 12.26 -2.97 -16.72
C THR A 235 13.48 -2.17 -17.18
N PHE A 236 13.41 -1.66 -18.41
CA PHE A 236 14.49 -0.90 -19.03
C PHE A 236 14.22 0.61 -19.04
N TYR A 237 15.30 1.37 -18.84
CA TYR A 237 15.33 2.82 -18.90
C TYR A 237 16.19 3.26 -20.08
N TRP A 238 15.67 4.16 -20.92
CA TRP A 238 16.51 4.83 -21.92
C TRP A 238 17.26 6.00 -21.26
N ILE A 239 18.59 5.94 -21.28
CA ILE A 239 19.48 6.93 -20.66
C ILE A 239 20.57 7.28 -21.67
N CYS A 240 20.63 8.54 -22.08
CA CYS A 240 21.46 9.01 -23.19
C CYS A 240 22.96 8.75 -23.04
N ALA A 241 23.50 8.64 -21.82
CA ALA A 241 24.91 8.31 -21.60
C ALA A 241 25.25 6.83 -21.91
N TYR A 242 24.27 5.93 -21.79
CA TYR A 242 24.46 4.47 -21.93
C TYR A 242 23.96 3.92 -23.27
N ALA A 243 22.85 4.46 -23.79
CA ALA A 243 22.20 4.01 -25.02
C ALA A 243 22.88 4.54 -26.31
N ASN A 244 23.33 5.80 -26.29
CA ASN A 244 24.02 6.41 -27.41
C ASN A 244 25.47 5.90 -27.53
N ARG A 245 25.94 5.70 -28.76
CA ARG A 245 27.33 5.37 -29.09
C ARG A 245 28.21 6.60 -28.91
N GLN A 246 28.82 6.71 -27.73
CA GLN A 246 29.57 7.89 -27.27
C GLN A 246 30.76 8.33 -28.15
N HIS A 247 31.16 7.52 -29.14
CA HIS A 247 32.19 7.83 -30.14
C HIS A 247 31.65 8.34 -31.47
N ALA A 248 30.34 8.20 -31.71
CA ALA A 248 29.63 8.53 -32.95
C ALA A 248 28.37 9.40 -32.69
N LEU A 249 28.38 10.23 -31.64
CA LEU A 249 27.20 11.01 -31.20
C LEU A 249 26.58 11.89 -32.29
N SER A 250 27.36 12.36 -33.27
CA SER A 250 26.87 13.14 -34.42
C SER A 250 26.07 12.31 -35.45
N GLU A 251 26.02 10.99 -35.30
CA GLU A 251 25.15 10.10 -36.08
C GLU A 251 23.79 9.86 -35.36
N GLU A 252 23.71 10.17 -34.05
CA GLU A 252 22.52 9.95 -33.20
C GLU A 252 21.82 11.27 -32.80
N LEU A 253 22.54 12.40 -32.88
CA LEU A 253 22.03 13.77 -32.82
C LEU A 253 21.89 14.31 -34.25
N ASN A 254 20.68 14.71 -34.62
CA ASN A 254 20.33 15.27 -35.93
C ASN A 254 19.92 16.74 -35.78
N ASP A 255 20.08 17.56 -36.82
CA ASP A 255 19.63 18.96 -36.85
C ASP A 255 18.10 19.08 -36.65
N ASP A 256 17.33 18.04 -36.98
CA ASP A 256 15.92 17.90 -36.59
C ASP A 256 15.79 17.21 -35.22
N PRO A 257 15.30 17.90 -34.16
CA PRO A 257 15.01 17.29 -32.87
C PRO A 257 14.11 16.04 -32.96
N LYS A 258 13.18 15.97 -33.92
CA LYS A 258 12.27 14.83 -34.14
C LYS A 258 12.95 13.63 -34.80
N GLN A 259 14.18 13.77 -35.29
CA GLN A 259 14.99 12.65 -35.83
C GLN A 259 16.07 12.15 -34.87
N THR A 260 16.24 12.79 -33.71
CA THR A 260 17.22 12.39 -32.68
C THR A 260 16.91 11.04 -32.04
N SER A 261 17.91 10.41 -31.42
CA SER A 261 17.69 9.22 -30.59
C SER A 261 16.74 9.46 -29.40
N PHE A 262 16.67 10.69 -28.91
CA PHE A 262 15.79 11.13 -27.81
C PHE A 262 14.32 11.02 -28.20
N TYR A 263 13.94 11.59 -29.36
CA TYR A 263 12.57 11.51 -29.87
C TYR A 263 12.14 10.06 -30.10
N LYS A 264 12.99 9.27 -30.75
CA LYS A 264 12.73 7.86 -31.06
C LYS A 264 12.54 7.01 -29.80
N ALA A 265 13.34 7.24 -28.75
CA ALA A 265 13.19 6.56 -27.48
C ALA A 265 11.89 6.95 -26.75
N MET A 266 11.51 8.24 -26.76
CA MET A 266 10.22 8.70 -26.18
C MET A 266 9.00 8.18 -26.96
N CYS A 267 9.13 7.83 -28.23
CA CYS A 267 8.08 7.14 -28.99
C CYS A 267 7.89 5.68 -28.55
N LEU A 268 8.93 5.03 -28.00
CA LEU A 268 8.82 3.68 -27.44
C LEU A 268 8.35 3.68 -25.97
N ALA A 269 8.81 4.64 -25.17
CA ALA A 269 8.46 4.75 -23.76
C ALA A 269 6.96 5.02 -23.51
N ASP A 270 6.50 4.63 -22.32
CA ASP A 270 5.17 4.90 -21.78
C ASP A 270 5.22 5.88 -20.58
N ARG A 271 6.42 6.09 -20.01
CA ARG A 271 6.69 6.98 -18.88
C ARG A 271 7.95 7.84 -19.12
N LEU A 272 7.89 9.10 -18.69
CA LEU A 272 9.07 9.93 -18.48
C LEU A 272 9.39 10.00 -16.97
N LEU A 273 10.64 9.70 -16.61
CA LEU A 273 11.19 9.91 -15.27
C LEU A 273 12.07 11.17 -15.28
N LEU A 274 11.61 12.23 -14.63
CA LEU A 274 12.35 13.47 -14.45
C LEU A 274 13.17 13.40 -13.16
N ILE A 275 14.51 13.40 -13.28
CA ILE A 275 15.43 13.29 -12.15
C ILE A 275 16.02 14.67 -11.82
N LEU A 276 15.63 15.23 -10.66
CA LEU A 276 15.98 16.59 -10.21
C LEU A 276 17.03 16.58 -9.09
N ASP A 277 18.06 17.42 -9.23
CA ASP A 277 19.08 17.62 -8.20
C ASP A 277 18.59 18.55 -7.07
N ASN A 278 18.66 18.06 -5.83
CA ASN A 278 18.20 18.81 -4.66
C ASN A 278 19.17 19.89 -4.16
N VAL A 279 20.46 19.79 -4.50
CA VAL A 279 21.49 20.74 -4.02
C VAL A 279 21.67 21.92 -4.99
N GLY A 280 21.31 21.76 -6.26
CA GLY A 280 21.38 22.81 -7.27
C GLY A 280 20.05 23.53 -7.53
N PRO A 281 19.96 24.32 -8.61
CA PRO A 281 18.76 25.07 -8.97
C PRO A 281 17.62 24.20 -9.54
N ALA A 282 17.63 22.87 -9.32
CA ALA A 282 16.91 21.88 -10.13
C ALA A 282 17.33 22.02 -11.61
N MET A 283 18.62 21.75 -11.87
CA MET A 283 19.32 21.95 -13.14
C MET A 283 18.54 21.49 -14.39
N PRO A 284 17.83 20.33 -14.42
CA PRO A 284 17.03 19.94 -15.59
C PRO A 284 16.04 21.00 -16.05
N PHE A 285 15.40 21.75 -15.12
CA PHE A 285 14.51 22.86 -15.45
C PHE A 285 15.20 24.01 -16.22
N THR A 286 16.52 24.08 -16.21
CA THR A 286 17.30 25.09 -16.95
C THR A 286 17.93 24.56 -18.25
N ARG A 287 17.70 23.28 -18.62
CA ARG A 287 18.32 22.65 -19.81
C ARG A 287 17.31 22.44 -20.93
N VAL A 288 17.64 22.93 -22.13
CA VAL A 288 16.70 22.96 -23.27
C VAL A 288 16.30 21.56 -23.76
N TRP A 289 17.20 20.57 -23.66
CA TRP A 289 16.88 19.18 -23.95
C TRP A 289 15.86 18.59 -22.97
N CYS A 290 15.99 18.88 -21.66
CA CYS A 290 15.00 18.46 -20.67
C CYS A 290 13.65 19.18 -20.85
N ALA A 291 13.68 20.45 -21.26
CA ALA A 291 12.50 21.19 -21.69
C ALA A 291 11.80 20.52 -22.90
N TYR A 292 12.55 20.07 -23.92
CA TYR A 292 12.00 19.32 -25.05
C TYR A 292 11.35 18.01 -24.61
N GLU A 293 12.03 17.24 -23.75
CA GLU A 293 11.54 15.98 -23.21
C GLU A 293 10.24 16.17 -22.41
N LEU A 294 10.11 17.26 -21.64
CA LEU A 294 8.89 17.61 -20.92
C LEU A 294 7.75 18.09 -21.84
N PHE A 295 8.04 18.86 -22.89
CA PHE A 295 7.07 19.19 -23.94
C PHE A 295 6.55 17.91 -24.62
N MET A 296 7.45 16.99 -24.97
CA MET A 296 7.11 15.72 -25.60
C MET A 296 6.30 14.79 -24.71
N ALA A 297 6.51 14.82 -23.40
CA ALA A 297 5.72 14.04 -22.45
C ALA A 297 4.26 14.53 -22.34
N LEU A 298 4.05 15.84 -22.45
CA LEU A 298 2.77 16.49 -22.14
C LEU A 298 1.91 16.84 -23.36
N ILE A 299 2.50 17.27 -24.49
CA ILE A 299 1.76 17.95 -25.58
C ILE A 299 2.07 17.40 -26.99
N ASP A 300 3.20 16.73 -27.25
CA ASP A 300 3.57 16.35 -28.63
C ASP A 300 2.62 15.29 -29.25
N GLU A 301 1.60 15.78 -29.97
CA GLU A 301 0.56 15.00 -30.65
C GLU A 301 1.10 14.10 -31.77
N ASP A 302 2.30 14.39 -32.30
CA ASP A 302 2.96 13.58 -33.34
C ASP A 302 3.34 12.18 -32.83
N ARG A 303 3.49 12.01 -31.51
CA ARG A 303 3.55 10.67 -30.90
C ARG A 303 2.18 10.03 -31.03
N GLN A 304 2.03 9.08 -31.95
CA GLN A 304 0.81 8.27 -32.19
C GLN A 304 0.40 7.35 -30.99
N LYS A 305 0.92 7.60 -29.80
CA LYS A 305 0.63 6.94 -28.52
C LYS A 305 -0.02 7.95 -27.57
N LYS A 306 -0.55 7.47 -26.44
CA LYS A 306 -1.00 8.32 -25.34
C LYS A 306 0.16 9.22 -24.81
N PRO A 307 -0.15 10.37 -24.17
CA PRO A 307 0.84 11.16 -23.43
C PRO A 307 1.64 10.29 -22.44
N LEU A 308 2.89 10.69 -22.16
CA LEU A 308 3.74 9.96 -21.21
C LEU A 308 3.27 10.26 -19.79
N LEU A 309 3.23 9.23 -18.94
CA LEU A 309 3.11 9.45 -17.50
C LEU A 309 4.37 10.17 -17.00
N LEU A 310 4.20 11.29 -16.28
CA LEU A 310 5.30 12.12 -15.81
C LEU A 310 5.60 11.87 -14.32
N ASP A 311 6.57 11.01 -14.04
CA ASP A 311 7.05 10.77 -12.68
C ASP A 311 8.29 11.66 -12.41
N THR A 312 8.36 12.25 -11.22
CA THR A 312 9.46 13.14 -10.84
C THR A 312 10.14 12.63 -9.58
N VAL A 313 11.47 12.50 -9.61
CA VAL A 313 12.28 12.03 -8.49
C VAL A 313 13.34 13.06 -8.11
N ALA A 314 13.59 13.22 -6.81
CA ALA A 314 14.66 14.05 -6.29
C ALA A 314 15.40 13.36 -5.15
N HIS A 315 16.74 13.30 -5.23
CA HIS A 315 17.59 12.81 -4.15
C HIS A 315 18.14 13.96 -3.30
N THR A 316 17.90 13.92 -2.00
CA THR A 316 18.32 14.95 -1.04
C THR A 316 19.45 14.45 -0.14
N LYS A 317 20.53 15.25 -0.04
CA LYS A 317 21.63 15.00 0.90
C LYS A 317 21.28 15.54 2.29
N ALA A 318 21.84 14.91 3.32
CA ALA A 318 21.58 15.27 4.73
C ALA A 318 21.88 16.76 4.98
N GLY A 319 20.96 17.45 5.66
CA GLY A 319 21.11 18.87 6.03
C GLY A 319 20.66 19.89 4.98
N ALA A 320 20.29 19.47 3.76
CA ALA A 320 19.77 20.38 2.73
C ALA A 320 18.26 20.68 2.89
N CYS A 321 17.53 19.89 3.67
CA CYS A 321 16.15 20.18 4.06
C CYS A 321 15.87 19.69 5.50
N ALA A 322 14.71 20.05 6.06
CA ALA A 322 14.28 19.63 7.40
C ALA A 322 13.69 18.20 7.44
N TYR A 323 14.26 17.29 6.64
CA TYR A 323 14.01 15.85 6.58
C TYR A 323 15.36 15.14 6.35
N SER A 324 15.44 13.86 6.70
CA SER A 324 16.65 13.03 6.53
C SER A 324 17.03 12.89 5.06
N ALA A 325 18.30 12.54 4.80
CA ALA A 325 18.74 12.23 3.44
C ALA A 325 17.88 11.12 2.84
N GLY A 326 17.53 11.24 1.56
CA GLY A 326 16.59 10.30 0.94
C GLY A 326 16.16 10.70 -0.46
N THR A 327 15.56 9.72 -1.15
CA THR A 327 15.03 9.85 -2.51
C THR A 327 13.51 9.88 -2.47
N PHE A 328 12.92 10.95 -2.99
CA PHE A 328 11.47 11.18 -2.99
C PHE A 328 10.92 11.14 -4.41
N VAL A 329 9.75 10.54 -4.60
CA VAL A 329 9.13 10.33 -5.92
C VAL A 329 7.70 10.88 -5.90
N LEU A 330 7.41 11.80 -6.83
CA LEU A 330 6.06 12.14 -7.26
C LEU A 330 5.68 11.23 -8.42
N THR A 331 4.43 10.78 -8.42
CA THR A 331 3.88 9.87 -9.43
C THR A 331 2.70 10.49 -10.17
N ASP A 332 2.64 10.31 -11.48
CA ASP A 332 1.44 10.61 -12.25
C ASP A 332 0.40 9.48 -12.05
N GLY A 333 -0.76 9.81 -11.50
CA GLY A 333 -1.74 8.82 -11.03
C GLY A 333 -1.25 7.95 -9.85
N PHE A 334 -1.94 6.84 -9.64
CA PHE A 334 -1.67 5.86 -8.57
C PHE A 334 -0.56 4.87 -8.92
N THR A 335 0.06 4.30 -7.89
CA THR A 335 0.81 3.04 -7.95
C THR A 335 -0.13 1.84 -7.98
N ASP A 336 0.34 0.65 -8.35
CA ASP A 336 -0.50 -0.56 -8.45
C ASP A 336 -1.18 -0.93 -7.11
N ALA A 337 -0.51 -0.66 -5.98
CA ALA A 337 -1.09 -0.88 -4.65
C ALA A 337 -2.21 0.11 -4.33
N GLU A 338 -2.00 1.40 -4.59
CA GLU A 338 -3.01 2.45 -4.40
C GLU A 338 -4.20 2.26 -5.37
N ALA A 339 -3.93 1.86 -6.61
CA ALA A 339 -4.96 1.54 -7.60
C ALA A 339 -5.84 0.37 -7.13
N LYS A 340 -5.25 -0.71 -6.59
CA LYS A 340 -6.02 -1.81 -5.99
C LYS A 340 -6.91 -1.38 -4.82
N VAL A 341 -6.45 -0.48 -3.96
CA VAL A 341 -7.26 0.06 -2.86
C VAL A 341 -8.46 0.85 -3.41
N ARG A 342 -8.25 1.70 -4.42
CA ARG A 342 -9.34 2.41 -5.11
C ARG A 342 -10.32 1.44 -5.77
N ASP A 343 -9.80 0.47 -6.53
CA ASP A 343 -10.59 -0.47 -7.32
C ASP A 343 -11.34 -1.49 -6.44
N ALA A 344 -10.91 -1.65 -5.17
CA ALA A 344 -11.63 -2.39 -4.12
C ALA A 344 -12.72 -1.55 -3.40
N GLY A 345 -13.07 -0.37 -3.91
CA GLY A 345 -14.12 0.49 -3.34
C GLY A 345 -13.66 1.53 -2.33
N PHE A 346 -12.35 1.73 -2.15
CA PHE A 346 -11.77 2.67 -1.18
C PHE A 346 -10.97 3.81 -1.86
N PRO A 347 -11.61 4.67 -2.68
CA PRO A 347 -10.92 5.71 -3.45
C PRO A 347 -10.30 6.79 -2.56
N ALA A 348 -10.94 7.14 -1.44
CA ALA A 348 -10.46 8.16 -0.51
C ALA A 348 -9.17 7.73 0.20
N GLU A 349 -9.07 6.46 0.56
CA GLU A 349 -7.93 5.80 1.18
C GLU A 349 -6.75 5.69 0.22
N ALA A 350 -7.00 5.35 -1.05
CA ALA A 350 -5.99 5.34 -2.10
C ALA A 350 -5.36 6.73 -2.29
N GLU A 351 -6.19 7.78 -2.32
CA GLU A 351 -5.74 9.18 -2.38
C GLU A 351 -5.04 9.65 -1.12
N ALA A 352 -5.48 9.18 0.06
CA ALA A 352 -4.77 9.42 1.32
C ALA A 352 -3.37 8.79 1.31
N CYS A 353 -3.23 7.54 0.86
CA CYS A 353 -1.96 6.83 0.74
C CYS A 353 -0.99 7.57 -0.22
N LYS A 354 -1.45 7.87 -1.44
CA LYS A 354 -0.69 8.66 -2.42
C LYS A 354 -0.25 10.01 -1.84
N SER A 355 -1.20 10.73 -1.23
CA SER A 355 -0.97 12.03 -0.60
C SER A 355 0.09 11.99 0.51
N LEU A 356 0.09 10.95 1.33
CA LEU A 356 1.05 10.79 2.45
C LEU A 356 2.44 10.44 1.92
N ARG A 357 2.52 9.53 0.94
CA ARG A 357 3.77 9.15 0.25
C ARG A 357 4.48 10.36 -0.40
N GLU A 358 3.72 11.24 -1.03
CA GLU A 358 4.25 12.40 -1.76
C GLU A 358 4.53 13.64 -0.86
N LEU A 359 3.99 13.67 0.37
CA LEU A 359 4.07 14.80 1.32
C LEU A 359 5.51 15.24 1.67
N CYS A 360 6.48 14.33 1.59
CA CYS A 360 7.87 14.59 1.93
C CYS A 360 8.71 15.14 0.76
N PHE A 361 8.14 15.29 -0.44
CA PHE A 361 8.89 15.81 -1.58
C PHE A 361 9.40 17.24 -1.32
N PRO A 362 10.63 17.62 -1.75
CA PRO A 362 11.24 18.89 -1.32
C PRO A 362 10.47 20.13 -1.76
N ILE A 363 9.88 20.85 -0.80
CA ILE A 363 8.99 21.99 -1.05
C ILE A 363 9.61 23.11 -1.91
N HIS A 364 10.92 23.30 -1.83
CA HIS A 364 11.63 24.31 -2.63
C HIS A 364 11.86 23.85 -4.10
N ILE A 365 11.84 22.54 -4.37
CA ILE A 365 11.82 22.00 -5.74
C ILE A 365 10.41 22.15 -6.32
N LEU A 366 9.37 21.88 -5.52
CA LEU A 366 7.98 22.13 -5.91
C LEU A 366 7.76 23.62 -6.25
N GLU A 367 8.29 24.54 -5.44
CA GLU A 367 8.22 25.98 -5.70
C GLU A 367 8.96 26.39 -6.98
N LYS A 368 10.13 25.80 -7.28
CA LYS A 368 10.81 26.00 -8.58
C LYS A 368 9.97 25.45 -9.75
N GLY A 369 9.44 24.24 -9.63
CA GLY A 369 8.63 23.60 -10.66
C GLY A 369 7.33 24.35 -10.97
N MET A 370 6.69 24.93 -9.94
CA MET A 370 5.53 25.83 -10.09
C MET A 370 5.81 27.12 -10.86
N ASN A 371 7.08 27.54 -10.97
CA ASN A 371 7.50 28.79 -11.61
C ASN A 371 8.46 28.56 -12.80
N LEU A 372 8.48 27.34 -13.34
CA LEU A 372 9.30 26.99 -14.50
C LEU A 372 8.88 27.76 -15.76
N ARG A 373 9.85 28.23 -16.54
CA ARG A 373 9.67 28.80 -17.87
C ARG A 373 10.51 28.07 -18.91
N LEU A 374 9.89 27.19 -19.67
CA LEU A 374 10.52 26.34 -20.68
C LEU A 374 11.34 27.14 -21.71
N GLN A 375 10.84 28.30 -22.14
CA GLN A 375 11.50 29.17 -23.12
C GLN A 375 12.79 29.84 -22.62
N GLU A 376 13.05 29.83 -21.31
CA GLU A 376 14.27 30.38 -20.70
C GLU A 376 15.40 29.34 -20.58
N ALA A 377 15.16 28.10 -21.02
CA ALA A 377 16.11 27.00 -20.94
C ALA A 377 17.34 27.18 -21.84
N GLN A 378 18.48 26.63 -21.40
CA GLN A 378 19.81 26.86 -21.94
C GLN A 378 20.42 25.59 -22.53
N ALA A 379 21.38 25.76 -23.44
CA ALA A 379 22.15 24.69 -24.05
C ALA A 379 23.65 24.95 -23.96
N SER A 380 24.45 23.92 -24.20
CA SER A 380 25.89 24.08 -24.45
C SER A 380 26.20 24.47 -25.90
N ASP A 381 25.29 24.16 -26.83
CA ASP A 381 25.30 24.66 -28.21
C ASP A 381 24.06 25.54 -28.47
N GLU A 382 24.27 26.73 -29.01
CA GLU A 382 23.18 27.66 -29.34
C GLU A 382 22.40 27.23 -30.61
N ALA A 383 22.90 26.26 -31.38
CA ALA A 383 22.10 25.56 -32.39
C ALA A 383 20.99 24.73 -31.75
N ASP A 384 21.32 23.81 -30.83
CA ASP A 384 20.34 23.01 -30.06
C ASP A 384 19.21 23.89 -29.51
N ARG A 385 19.57 24.99 -28.84
CA ARG A 385 18.60 25.89 -28.20
C ARG A 385 17.62 26.51 -29.20
N ARG A 386 18.09 26.91 -30.38
CA ARG A 386 17.24 27.48 -31.43
C ARG A 386 16.38 26.39 -32.07
N HIS A 387 16.99 25.28 -32.48
CA HIS A 387 16.32 24.19 -33.18
C HIS A 387 15.21 23.56 -32.32
N ILE A 388 15.50 23.30 -31.04
CA ILE A 388 14.52 22.75 -30.09
C ILE A 388 13.36 23.71 -29.84
N LEU A 389 13.63 24.96 -29.50
CA LEU A 389 12.55 25.92 -29.19
C LEU A 389 11.67 26.20 -30.41
N ASN A 390 12.26 26.26 -31.61
CA ASN A 390 11.49 26.34 -32.86
C ASN A 390 10.68 25.04 -33.14
N SER A 391 11.20 23.86 -32.81
CA SER A 391 10.48 22.59 -32.91
C SER A 391 9.30 22.51 -31.92
N VAL A 392 9.46 22.96 -30.68
CA VAL A 392 8.40 23.03 -29.65
C VAL A 392 7.22 23.90 -30.09
N VAL A 393 7.46 24.96 -30.88
CA VAL A 393 6.40 25.81 -31.45
C VAL A 393 5.95 25.38 -32.86
N GLY A 394 6.33 24.18 -33.30
CA GLY A 394 5.82 23.56 -34.54
C GLY A 394 6.45 24.03 -35.86
N LYS A 395 7.59 24.75 -35.81
CA LYS A 395 8.29 25.17 -37.04
C LYS A 395 8.85 23.98 -37.82
N GLN A 396 8.93 24.13 -39.14
CA GLN A 396 9.46 23.12 -40.04
C GLN A 396 10.99 23.15 -40.09
N LEU A 397 11.60 22.07 -40.59
CA LEU A 397 13.06 21.88 -40.64
C LEU A 397 13.85 23.09 -41.20
N HIS A 398 13.32 23.76 -42.22
CA HIS A 398 13.97 24.89 -42.88
C HIS A 398 13.87 26.23 -42.10
N GLU A 399 13.08 26.26 -41.01
CA GLU A 399 12.82 27.42 -40.17
C GLU A 399 13.46 27.28 -38.77
N LEU A 400 14.08 26.14 -38.46
CA LEU A 400 14.64 25.82 -37.13
C LEU A 400 15.79 26.75 -36.73
N ASP A 401 16.54 27.31 -37.69
CA ASP A 401 17.65 28.25 -37.43
C ASP A 401 17.20 29.67 -37.03
N GLU A 402 15.92 30.01 -37.20
CA GLU A 402 15.39 31.34 -36.89
C GLU A 402 15.51 31.67 -35.39
N ALA A 403 15.35 32.95 -35.04
CA ALA A 403 15.20 33.34 -33.64
C ALA A 403 13.91 32.74 -33.06
N PRO A 404 13.96 31.97 -31.96
CA PRO A 404 12.76 31.45 -31.32
C PRO A 404 11.89 32.60 -30.78
N PRO A 405 10.55 32.46 -30.79
CA PRO A 405 9.67 33.45 -30.20
C PRO A 405 9.87 33.52 -28.67
N LEU A 406 9.65 34.69 -28.08
CA LEU A 406 9.75 34.89 -26.63
C LEU A 406 8.55 34.31 -25.87
N GLU A 407 7.37 34.31 -26.50
CA GLU A 407 6.12 33.75 -25.96
C GLU A 407 5.41 32.96 -27.06
N HIS A 408 4.75 31.87 -26.69
CA HIS A 408 3.97 31.01 -27.59
C HIS A 408 2.92 30.22 -26.78
N GLU A 409 1.85 29.78 -27.42
CA GLU A 409 0.78 29.00 -26.76
C GLU A 409 1.33 27.70 -26.17
N ASN A 410 2.05 26.89 -26.96
CA ASN A 410 2.73 25.68 -26.49
C ASN A 410 3.64 25.91 -25.26
N TYR A 411 4.35 27.04 -25.17
CA TYR A 411 5.14 27.35 -23.95
C TYR A 411 4.23 27.64 -22.76
N THR A 412 3.15 28.39 -22.97
CA THR A 412 2.16 28.71 -21.94
C THR A 412 1.52 27.43 -21.40
N GLU A 413 1.14 26.51 -22.30
CA GLU A 413 0.53 25.23 -21.95
C GLU A 413 1.50 24.32 -21.17
N VAL A 414 2.74 24.09 -21.65
CA VAL A 414 3.69 23.24 -20.89
C VAL A 414 3.97 23.83 -19.52
N ASN A 415 4.22 25.14 -19.43
CA ASN A 415 4.52 25.80 -18.16
C ASN A 415 3.32 25.72 -17.20
N ALA A 416 2.09 25.90 -17.70
CA ALA A 416 0.87 25.78 -16.91
C ALA A 416 0.66 24.35 -16.41
N GLN A 417 0.68 23.34 -17.29
CA GLN A 417 0.49 21.94 -16.91
C GLN A 417 1.55 21.45 -15.92
N LEU A 418 2.84 21.77 -16.16
CA LEU A 418 3.91 21.45 -15.20
C LEU A 418 3.71 22.16 -13.87
N GLY A 419 3.42 23.46 -13.89
CA GLY A 419 3.24 24.23 -12.66
C GLY A 419 2.07 23.74 -11.82
N SER A 420 0.95 23.43 -12.46
CA SER A 420 -0.25 22.79 -11.90
C SER A 420 0.06 21.41 -11.29
N ARG A 421 0.82 20.55 -11.96
CA ARG A 421 1.26 19.25 -11.41
C ARG A 421 2.09 19.43 -10.13
N PHE A 422 3.07 20.34 -10.13
CA PHE A 422 3.83 20.67 -8.92
C PHE A 422 2.97 21.34 -7.83
N ALA A 423 1.92 22.08 -8.20
CA ALA A 423 1.01 22.73 -7.27
C ALA A 423 0.13 21.73 -6.50
N VAL A 424 -0.36 20.66 -7.15
CA VAL A 424 -1.07 19.55 -6.47
C VAL A 424 -0.15 18.92 -5.41
N ALA A 425 1.08 18.54 -5.80
CA ALA A 425 2.07 18.00 -4.87
C ALA A 425 2.46 18.99 -3.75
N CYS A 426 2.48 20.29 -4.05
CA CYS A 426 2.81 21.34 -3.09
C CYS A 426 1.65 21.73 -2.17
N PHE A 427 0.40 21.36 -2.49
CA PHE A 427 -0.79 21.79 -1.77
C PHE A 427 -0.67 21.50 -0.26
N LYS A 428 -0.44 20.24 0.12
CA LYS A 428 -0.31 19.86 1.55
C LYS A 428 0.98 20.41 2.20
N PRO A 429 2.18 20.32 1.58
CA PRO A 429 3.39 21.00 2.06
C PRO A 429 3.20 22.51 2.33
N ALA A 430 2.45 23.22 1.50
CA ALA A 430 2.20 24.66 1.63
C ALA A 430 1.40 25.01 2.91
N PHE A 431 0.54 24.11 3.40
CA PHE A 431 -0.15 24.26 4.68
C PHE A 431 0.62 23.70 5.87
N LYS A 432 1.50 22.71 5.68
CA LYS A 432 2.34 22.15 6.78
C LYS A 432 3.52 23.07 7.12
N LYS A 433 4.31 23.46 6.11
CA LYS A 433 5.57 24.22 6.25
C LYS A 433 5.65 25.49 5.39
N GLY A 434 4.73 25.70 4.44
CA GLY A 434 4.77 26.83 3.51
C GLY A 434 4.30 28.18 4.07
N SER A 435 4.82 29.24 3.45
CA SER A 435 4.42 30.63 3.67
C SER A 435 3.04 30.95 3.06
N PRO A 436 2.39 32.05 3.47
CA PRO A 436 1.17 32.54 2.80
C PRO A 436 1.36 32.84 1.31
N SER A 437 2.57 33.27 0.88
CA SER A 437 2.87 33.51 -0.53
C SER A 437 2.88 32.20 -1.33
N LEU A 438 3.47 31.12 -0.80
CA LEU A 438 3.49 29.82 -1.47
C LEU A 438 2.09 29.25 -1.67
N ARG A 439 1.21 29.40 -0.67
CA ARG A 439 -0.21 28.99 -0.76
C ARG A 439 -0.96 29.74 -1.87
N LEU A 440 -0.68 31.03 -2.05
CA LEU A 440 -1.23 31.82 -3.14
C LEU A 440 -0.64 31.41 -4.51
N SER A 441 0.64 31.04 -4.56
CA SER A 441 1.26 30.47 -5.76
C SER A 441 0.63 29.13 -6.16
N VAL A 442 0.31 28.25 -5.19
CA VAL A 442 -0.42 26.99 -5.44
C VAL A 442 -1.79 27.26 -6.08
N ALA A 443 -2.61 28.14 -5.51
CA ALA A 443 -3.91 28.49 -6.12
C ALA A 443 -3.76 29.02 -7.55
N ARG A 444 -2.80 29.93 -7.78
CA ARG A 444 -2.55 30.50 -9.12
C ARG A 444 -2.07 29.47 -10.13
N ALA A 445 -1.18 28.56 -9.73
CA ALA A 445 -0.62 27.54 -10.61
C ALA A 445 -1.68 26.49 -11.02
N LEU A 446 -2.62 26.14 -10.12
CA LEU A 446 -3.77 25.30 -10.47
C LEU A 446 -4.74 26.06 -11.41
N GLN A 447 -5.11 27.30 -11.06
CA GLN A 447 -6.04 28.11 -11.86
C GLN A 447 -5.49 28.46 -13.26
N ALA A 448 -4.18 28.55 -13.43
CA ALA A 448 -3.52 28.87 -14.70
C ALA A 448 -3.51 27.71 -15.71
N ASP A 449 -3.96 26.51 -15.33
CA ASP A 449 -3.98 25.30 -16.17
C ASP A 449 -5.42 24.94 -16.62
N PRO A 450 -5.95 25.59 -17.68
CA PRO A 450 -7.24 25.24 -18.27
C PRO A 450 -7.26 23.90 -19.01
N TRP A 451 -6.15 23.15 -19.07
CA TRP A 451 -6.07 21.85 -19.73
C TRP A 451 -6.27 20.69 -18.75
N ARG A 452 -6.00 20.89 -17.45
CA ARG A 452 -6.30 19.91 -16.39
C ARG A 452 -7.76 19.46 -16.45
N ARG A 453 -7.96 18.15 -16.55
CA ARG A 453 -9.27 17.48 -16.50
C ARG A 453 -9.61 16.95 -15.11
N GLN A 454 -8.63 16.37 -14.42
CA GLN A 454 -8.82 15.80 -13.08
C GLN A 454 -8.09 16.61 -12.01
N LEU A 455 -8.75 16.88 -10.89
CA LEU A 455 -8.15 17.41 -9.67
C LEU A 455 -8.65 16.63 -8.45
N VAL A 456 -7.72 16.11 -7.66
CA VAL A 456 -8.02 15.47 -6.38
C VAL A 456 -7.25 16.18 -5.26
N LEU A 457 -7.95 16.60 -4.21
CA LEU A 457 -7.35 17.27 -3.05
C LEU A 457 -7.99 16.80 -1.74
N ASN A 458 -7.26 15.94 -1.01
CA ASN A 458 -7.64 15.58 0.36
C ASN A 458 -7.15 16.67 1.35
N ILE A 459 -8.11 17.39 1.94
CA ILE A 459 -7.94 18.49 2.90
C ILE A 459 -8.06 17.98 4.34
N GLY A 460 -8.76 16.87 4.60
CA GLY A 460 -8.87 16.26 5.94
C GLY A 460 -7.53 16.00 6.64
N ILE A 461 -6.48 15.62 5.89
CA ILE A 461 -5.12 15.39 6.42
C ILE A 461 -4.39 16.70 6.85
N ILE A 462 -4.91 17.88 6.49
CA ILE A 462 -4.36 19.18 6.93
C ILE A 462 -4.85 19.46 8.37
N PRO A 463 -4.01 19.95 9.29
CA PRO A 463 -4.43 20.29 10.66
C PRO A 463 -5.64 21.23 10.70
N LYS A 464 -6.60 20.96 11.59
CA LYS A 464 -7.92 21.63 11.66
C LYS A 464 -7.82 23.15 11.68
N GLU A 465 -6.84 23.71 12.39
CA GLU A 465 -6.61 25.17 12.47
C GLU A 465 -6.11 25.81 11.15
N ARG A 466 -5.79 25.01 10.13
CA ARG A 466 -5.36 25.45 8.78
C ARG A 466 -6.31 25.02 7.66
N GLN A 467 -7.29 24.16 7.93
CA GLN A 467 -8.24 23.67 6.92
C GLN A 467 -9.06 24.80 6.29
N ALA A 468 -9.48 25.82 7.05
CA ALA A 468 -10.13 27.02 6.52
C ALA A 468 -9.30 27.73 5.43
N ALA A 469 -7.99 27.85 5.64
CA ALA A 469 -7.08 28.47 4.69
C ALA A 469 -6.79 27.56 3.48
N ALA A 470 -6.80 26.23 3.68
CA ALA A 470 -6.68 25.25 2.62
C ALA A 470 -7.92 25.26 1.71
N PHE A 471 -9.11 25.31 2.30
CA PHE A 471 -10.37 25.49 1.59
C PHE A 471 -10.35 26.73 0.70
N GLY A 472 -9.99 27.90 1.25
CA GLY A 472 -9.93 29.15 0.48
C GLY A 472 -8.95 29.11 -0.70
N VAL A 473 -7.85 28.35 -0.59
CA VAL A 473 -6.86 28.15 -1.66
C VAL A 473 -7.30 27.13 -2.69
N CYS A 474 -7.99 26.06 -2.27
CA CYS A 474 -8.63 25.09 -3.16
C CYS A 474 -9.67 25.79 -4.05
N VAL A 475 -10.64 26.48 -3.44
CA VAL A 475 -11.73 27.19 -4.14
C VAL A 475 -11.21 28.32 -5.04
N ALA A 476 -10.15 29.03 -4.63
CA ALA A 476 -9.51 30.04 -5.48
C ALA A 476 -8.67 29.44 -6.62
N GLY A 477 -8.28 28.16 -6.51
CA GLY A 477 -7.40 27.47 -7.44
C GLY A 477 -8.10 26.52 -8.42
N LEU A 478 -9.42 26.33 -8.35
CA LEU A 478 -10.14 25.42 -9.24
C LEU A 478 -9.93 25.80 -10.73
N PRO A 479 -9.37 24.90 -11.57
CA PRO A 479 -9.26 25.11 -13.01
C PRO A 479 -10.62 25.17 -13.71
N ALA A 480 -10.71 26.00 -14.75
CA ALA A 480 -12.00 26.34 -15.38
C ALA A 480 -12.65 25.21 -16.21
N ASN A 481 -11.88 24.20 -16.66
CA ASN A 481 -12.34 23.14 -17.57
C ASN A 481 -12.18 21.73 -16.98
N LEU A 482 -12.20 21.59 -15.64
CA LEU A 482 -12.22 20.28 -14.99
C LEU A 482 -13.41 19.44 -15.47
N GLN A 483 -13.15 18.15 -15.61
CA GLN A 483 -14.15 17.10 -15.81
C GLN A 483 -14.33 16.31 -14.52
N ASP A 484 -13.26 16.05 -13.77
CA ASP A 484 -13.30 15.20 -12.57
C ASP A 484 -12.76 15.97 -11.37
N LEU A 485 -13.56 16.08 -10.31
CA LEU A 485 -13.20 16.78 -9.08
C LEU A 485 -13.51 15.91 -7.86
N SER A 486 -12.47 15.52 -7.12
CA SER A 486 -12.60 14.83 -5.83
C SER A 486 -11.99 15.68 -4.72
N LEU A 487 -12.79 16.01 -3.71
CA LEU A 487 -12.38 16.84 -2.57
C LEU A 487 -12.83 16.18 -1.26
N ILE A 488 -11.87 15.93 -0.37
CA ILE A 488 -12.08 15.17 0.87
C ILE A 488 -11.88 16.08 2.08
N TRP A 489 -12.95 16.34 2.84
CA TRP A 489 -12.99 17.12 4.06
C TRP A 489 -13.60 16.32 5.21
N GLN A 490 -12.86 16.16 6.29
CA GLN A 490 -13.38 15.45 7.47
C GLN A 490 -13.39 16.41 8.67
N SER A 491 -14.53 16.45 9.36
CA SER A 491 -14.74 17.13 10.65
C SER A 491 -14.47 18.64 10.74
N PHE A 492 -14.72 19.44 9.68
CA PHE A 492 -14.53 20.90 9.73
C PHE A 492 -15.43 21.77 8.83
N ALA A 493 -15.99 21.25 7.74
CA ALA A 493 -16.75 22.10 6.81
C ALA A 493 -18.06 22.60 7.44
N ALA A 494 -18.50 23.78 7.00
CA ALA A 494 -19.77 24.40 7.37
C ALA A 494 -20.52 24.90 6.12
N ASP A 495 -21.79 25.26 6.25
CA ASP A 495 -22.65 25.75 5.15
C ASP A 495 -22.00 26.86 4.30
N SER A 496 -21.26 27.77 4.93
CA SER A 496 -20.57 28.87 4.24
C SER A 496 -19.42 28.38 3.33
N ASN A 497 -18.80 27.24 3.63
CA ASN A 497 -17.83 26.60 2.78
C ASN A 497 -18.54 25.95 1.58
N LEU A 498 -19.62 25.22 1.83
CA LEU A 498 -20.40 24.56 0.78
C LEU A 498 -20.90 25.58 -0.26
N ALA A 499 -21.48 26.71 0.19
CA ALA A 499 -21.90 27.79 -0.70
C ALA A 499 -20.73 28.44 -1.48
N ALA A 500 -19.57 28.62 -0.84
CA ALA A 500 -18.40 29.20 -1.50
C ALA A 500 -17.75 28.27 -2.54
N LEU A 501 -17.84 26.95 -2.32
CA LEU A 501 -17.43 25.92 -3.28
C LEU A 501 -18.40 25.86 -4.48
N ALA A 502 -19.71 25.84 -4.19
CA ALA A 502 -20.78 25.76 -5.19
C ALA A 502 -20.66 26.86 -6.27
N GLU A 503 -20.38 28.10 -5.86
CA GLU A 503 -20.12 29.25 -6.75
C GLU A 503 -18.83 29.16 -7.60
N LYS A 504 -18.05 28.08 -7.45
CA LYS A 504 -16.79 27.83 -8.18
C LYS A 504 -16.73 26.46 -8.88
N LEU A 505 -17.78 25.63 -8.80
CA LEU A 505 -17.82 24.37 -9.52
C LEU A 505 -17.75 24.61 -11.05
N PRO A 506 -16.78 24.00 -11.78
CA PRO A 506 -16.70 24.14 -13.23
C PRO A 506 -17.90 23.51 -13.95
N ILE A 507 -18.46 24.23 -14.93
CA ILE A 507 -19.65 23.80 -15.70
C ILE A 507 -19.37 22.55 -16.56
N SER A 508 -18.09 22.22 -16.78
CA SER A 508 -17.63 21.05 -17.54
C SER A 508 -17.49 19.75 -16.75
N LEU A 509 -17.77 19.76 -15.43
CA LEU A 509 -17.62 18.57 -14.59
C LEU A 509 -18.55 17.43 -15.04
N GLN A 510 -17.95 16.26 -15.23
CA GLN A 510 -18.60 14.97 -15.50
C GLN A 510 -18.59 14.07 -14.26
N GLN A 511 -17.58 14.20 -13.39
CA GLN A 511 -17.49 13.48 -12.11
C GLN A 511 -17.28 14.46 -10.96
N LEU A 512 -18.05 14.31 -9.87
CA LEU A 512 -17.93 15.12 -8.66
C LEU A 512 -18.04 14.23 -7.42
N GLN A 513 -16.95 14.14 -6.67
CA GLN A 513 -16.88 13.45 -5.38
C GLN A 513 -16.59 14.49 -4.28
N LEU A 514 -17.49 14.62 -3.31
CA LEU A 514 -17.29 15.47 -2.13
C LEU A 514 -17.53 14.64 -0.86
N ASP A 515 -16.45 14.40 -0.10
CA ASP A 515 -16.53 13.81 1.24
C ASP A 515 -16.55 14.95 2.28
N PHE A 516 -17.60 14.97 3.10
CA PHE A 516 -17.82 15.86 4.24
C PHE A 516 -18.03 15.11 5.57
N MET A 517 -17.57 13.87 5.69
CA MET A 517 -17.86 13.00 6.84
C MET A 517 -17.54 13.67 8.19
N GLY A 518 -18.51 13.60 9.10
CA GLY A 518 -18.45 14.15 10.46
C GLY A 518 -18.38 15.68 10.53
N CYS A 519 -18.78 16.41 9.48
CA CYS A 519 -18.83 17.87 9.50
C CYS A 519 -20.09 18.39 10.21
N GLU A 520 -20.04 18.46 11.55
CA GLU A 520 -21.12 18.90 12.45
C GLU A 520 -21.74 20.29 12.14
N GLU A 521 -21.04 21.16 11.40
CA GLU A 521 -21.52 22.51 11.04
C GLU A 521 -22.21 22.59 9.65
N ILE A 522 -22.48 21.44 9.00
CA ILE A 522 -23.29 21.36 7.77
C ILE A 522 -24.76 21.09 8.13
N SER A 523 -25.64 21.92 7.62
CA SER A 523 -27.10 21.79 7.70
C SER A 523 -27.74 21.68 6.32
N ASP A 524 -29.07 21.57 6.29
CA ASP A 524 -29.89 21.67 5.08
C ASP A 524 -29.52 22.86 4.17
N ALA A 525 -29.09 23.99 4.75
CA ALA A 525 -28.73 25.18 3.98
C ALA A 525 -27.42 24.99 3.17
N GLY A 526 -26.44 24.27 3.72
CA GLY A 526 -25.21 23.92 3.02
C GLY A 526 -25.45 22.92 1.89
N VAL A 527 -26.23 21.87 2.18
CA VAL A 527 -26.63 20.86 1.19
C VAL A 527 -27.37 21.52 0.02
N ALA A 528 -28.37 22.36 0.31
CA ALA A 528 -29.11 23.10 -0.70
C ALA A 528 -28.21 24.05 -1.54
N ALA A 529 -27.21 24.68 -0.93
CA ALA A 529 -26.30 25.59 -1.63
C ALA A 529 -25.41 24.87 -2.65
N VAL A 530 -24.94 23.65 -2.35
CA VAL A 530 -24.22 22.81 -3.34
C VAL A 530 -25.18 22.32 -4.42
N ALA A 531 -26.35 21.82 -4.02
CA ALA A 531 -27.38 21.32 -4.92
C ALA A 531 -27.76 22.33 -6.01
N GLU A 532 -27.97 23.61 -5.66
CA GLU A 532 -28.35 24.67 -6.60
C GLU A 532 -27.34 24.87 -7.76
N LYS A 533 -26.07 24.47 -7.57
CA LYS A 533 -24.97 24.72 -8.52
C LYS A 533 -24.36 23.44 -9.11
N LEU A 534 -24.97 22.28 -8.93
CA LEU A 534 -24.52 21.03 -9.55
C LEU A 534 -24.46 21.16 -11.09
N PRO A 535 -23.31 20.91 -11.74
CA PRO A 535 -23.19 21.02 -13.20
C PRO A 535 -24.09 20.03 -13.94
N ILE A 536 -24.79 20.52 -14.96
CA ILE A 536 -25.72 19.74 -15.80
C ILE A 536 -24.99 18.66 -16.63
N SER A 537 -23.66 18.71 -16.73
CA SER A 537 -22.85 17.72 -17.45
C SER A 537 -22.40 16.52 -16.60
N LEU A 538 -22.73 16.49 -15.29
CA LEU A 538 -22.38 15.39 -14.40
C LEU A 538 -23.01 14.06 -14.85
N GLN A 539 -22.17 13.03 -14.89
CA GLN A 539 -22.50 11.63 -15.13
C GLN A 539 -22.27 10.79 -13.88
N ASP A 540 -21.40 11.24 -12.98
CA ASP A 540 -21.08 10.60 -11.70
C ASP A 540 -21.12 11.67 -10.59
N LEU A 541 -21.82 11.36 -9.50
CA LEU A 541 -21.97 12.22 -8.33
C LEU A 541 -21.91 11.37 -7.06
N GLN A 542 -20.85 11.56 -6.28
CA GLN A 542 -20.70 11.01 -4.94
C GLN A 542 -20.68 12.13 -3.90
N LEU A 543 -21.59 12.06 -2.94
CA LEU A 543 -21.68 12.99 -1.82
C LEU A 543 -21.75 12.20 -0.51
N ASP A 544 -20.78 12.40 0.37
CA ASP A 544 -20.78 11.83 1.71
C ASP A 544 -21.00 12.92 2.75
N PHE A 545 -22.14 12.83 3.44
CA PHE A 545 -22.56 13.68 4.55
C PHE A 545 -22.75 12.87 5.84
N SER A 546 -22.13 11.69 5.93
CA SER A 546 -22.25 10.80 7.08
C SER A 546 -21.86 11.51 8.38
N CYS A 547 -22.67 11.35 9.41
CA CYS A 547 -22.57 11.97 10.73
C CYS A 547 -22.70 13.52 10.74
N CYS A 548 -23.27 14.13 9.70
CA CYS A 548 -23.75 15.51 9.74
C CYS A 548 -25.15 15.56 10.40
N GLU A 549 -25.21 15.67 11.73
CA GLU A 549 -26.47 15.50 12.50
C GLU A 549 -27.53 16.60 12.26
N GLU A 550 -27.17 17.73 11.66
CA GLU A 550 -28.06 18.88 11.37
C GLU A 550 -28.68 18.85 9.95
N ILE A 551 -28.51 17.74 9.21
CA ILE A 551 -29.20 17.50 7.94
C ILE A 551 -30.50 16.75 8.19
N SER A 552 -31.59 17.25 7.61
CA SER A 552 -32.95 16.72 7.68
C SER A 552 -33.51 16.37 6.29
N ASP A 553 -34.74 15.86 6.27
CA ASP A 553 -35.52 15.66 5.04
C ASP A 553 -35.53 16.89 4.10
N ALA A 554 -35.46 18.12 4.63
CA ALA A 554 -35.49 19.33 3.82
C ALA A 554 -34.20 19.54 3.01
N GLY A 555 -33.02 19.24 3.58
CA GLY A 555 -31.74 19.28 2.87
C GLY A 555 -31.65 18.18 1.82
N VAL A 556 -32.08 16.97 2.19
CA VAL A 556 -32.16 15.82 1.27
C VAL A 556 -33.10 16.12 0.09
N ALA A 557 -34.27 16.69 0.35
CA ALA A 557 -35.20 17.09 -0.72
C ALA A 557 -34.64 18.22 -1.61
N ALA A 558 -33.97 19.20 -1.03
CA ALA A 558 -33.31 20.28 -1.78
C ALA A 558 -32.19 19.76 -2.70
N LEU A 559 -31.46 18.72 -2.26
CA LEU A 559 -30.50 18.00 -3.09
C LEU A 559 -31.19 17.23 -4.23
N ALA A 560 -32.19 16.42 -3.89
CA ALA A 560 -32.93 15.59 -4.83
C ALA A 560 -33.53 16.44 -5.98
N GLU A 561 -34.12 17.59 -5.67
CA GLU A 561 -34.69 18.51 -6.67
C GLU A 561 -33.72 19.01 -7.75
N LYS A 562 -32.40 18.91 -7.52
CA LYS A 562 -31.36 19.46 -8.41
C LYS A 562 -30.44 18.41 -9.02
N LEU A 563 -30.71 17.12 -8.81
CA LEU A 563 -29.93 16.03 -9.40
C LEU A 563 -29.90 16.14 -10.95
N PRO A 564 -28.72 16.17 -11.59
CA PRO A 564 -28.62 16.24 -13.04
C PRO A 564 -29.24 15.02 -13.74
N ILE A 565 -30.05 15.26 -14.77
CA ILE A 565 -30.75 14.23 -15.56
C ILE A 565 -29.78 13.33 -16.34
N SER A 566 -28.52 13.74 -16.45
CA SER A 566 -27.39 13.10 -17.15
C SER A 566 -26.66 12.04 -16.31
N LEU A 567 -26.95 11.93 -15.00
CA LEU A 567 -26.27 10.99 -14.12
C LEU A 567 -26.47 9.53 -14.56
N GLN A 568 -25.37 8.79 -14.50
CA GLN A 568 -25.26 7.34 -14.70
C GLN A 568 -24.86 6.65 -13.39
N GLN A 569 -24.14 7.33 -12.51
CA GLN A 569 -23.79 6.86 -11.17
C GLN A 569 -24.20 7.91 -10.13
N LEU A 570 -24.76 7.46 -9.01
CA LEU A 570 -25.16 8.31 -7.89
C LEU A 570 -24.90 7.58 -6.57
N GLN A 571 -24.05 8.18 -5.74
CA GLN A 571 -23.71 7.68 -4.41
C GLN A 571 -24.01 8.75 -3.38
N LEU A 572 -24.95 8.49 -2.47
CA LEU A 572 -25.34 9.42 -1.40
C LEU A 572 -25.22 8.71 -0.06
N HIS A 573 -24.34 9.22 0.81
CA HIS A 573 -24.13 8.70 2.15
C HIS A 573 -24.61 9.70 3.19
N PHE A 574 -25.57 9.26 4.01
CA PHE A 574 -26.17 10.03 5.10
C PHE A 574 -26.15 9.22 6.41
N MET A 575 -25.17 8.32 6.57
CA MET A 575 -25.08 7.45 7.75
C MET A 575 -25.08 8.30 9.04
N GLY A 576 -26.06 8.10 9.92
CA GLY A 576 -26.17 8.79 11.20
C GLY A 576 -26.79 10.19 11.14
N CYS A 577 -27.32 10.63 10.00
CA CYS A 577 -28.15 11.84 9.88
C CYS A 577 -29.55 11.58 10.49
N LYS A 578 -29.63 11.68 11.82
CA LYS A 578 -30.80 11.29 12.64
C LYS A 578 -32.11 12.03 12.34
N GLN A 579 -32.08 13.15 11.62
CA GLN A 579 -33.26 13.95 11.27
C GLN A 579 -33.83 13.61 9.88
N ILE A 580 -33.34 12.53 9.24
CA ILE A 580 -33.89 11.99 8.00
C ILE A 580 -34.91 10.89 8.32
N SER A 581 -36.08 11.00 7.70
CA SER A 581 -37.22 10.10 7.82
C SER A 581 -37.63 9.54 6.44
N ASP A 582 -38.76 8.84 6.39
CA ASP A 582 -39.41 8.41 5.16
C ASP A 582 -39.59 9.53 4.12
N ALA A 583 -39.77 10.79 4.55
CA ALA A 583 -39.99 11.91 3.64
C ALA A 583 -38.72 12.29 2.85
N GLY A 584 -37.53 12.24 3.46
CA GLY A 584 -36.26 12.49 2.78
C GLY A 584 -35.94 11.38 1.78
N VAL A 585 -36.16 10.11 2.17
CA VAL A 585 -36.00 8.96 1.27
C VAL A 585 -36.94 9.07 0.06
N ALA A 586 -38.22 9.39 0.30
CA ALA A 586 -39.19 9.60 -0.77
C ALA A 586 -38.82 10.78 -1.69
N ALA A 587 -38.24 11.86 -1.14
CA ALA A 587 -37.80 13.01 -1.94
C ALA A 587 -36.66 12.65 -2.90
N VAL A 588 -35.67 11.85 -2.47
CA VAL A 588 -34.63 11.29 -3.36
C VAL A 588 -35.28 10.43 -4.45
N ALA A 589 -36.14 9.49 -4.03
CA ALA A 589 -36.82 8.56 -4.91
C ALA A 589 -37.56 9.25 -6.07
N GLU A 590 -38.34 10.28 -5.77
CA GLU A 590 -39.12 11.03 -6.77
C GLU A 590 -38.28 11.72 -7.86
N LYS A 591 -36.96 11.89 -7.65
CA LYS A 591 -36.07 12.65 -8.54
C LYS A 591 -34.90 11.84 -9.09
N LEU A 592 -34.85 10.52 -8.85
CA LEU A 592 -33.82 9.64 -9.41
C LEU A 592 -33.76 9.74 -10.95
N PRO A 593 -32.58 10.03 -11.55
CA PRO A 593 -32.44 10.14 -13.00
C PRO A 593 -32.73 8.82 -13.74
N ILE A 594 -33.44 8.91 -14.86
CA ILE A 594 -33.88 7.74 -15.65
C ILE A 594 -32.70 7.06 -16.37
N SER A 595 -31.54 7.72 -16.49
CA SER A 595 -30.31 7.17 -17.10
C SER A 595 -29.40 6.41 -16.12
N LEU A 596 -29.78 6.33 -14.84
CA LEU A 596 -28.93 5.81 -13.79
C LEU A 596 -28.68 4.29 -13.96
N GLN A 597 -27.42 3.89 -13.82
CA GLN A 597 -26.92 2.52 -13.96
C GLN A 597 -26.36 1.99 -12.63
N ASP A 598 -25.78 2.85 -11.79
CA ASP A 598 -25.30 2.54 -10.45
C ASP A 598 -25.98 3.49 -9.44
N LEU A 599 -26.58 2.92 -8.40
CA LEU A 599 -27.20 3.65 -7.30
C LEU A 599 -26.73 3.08 -5.96
N GLN A 600 -26.08 3.92 -5.16
CA GLN A 600 -25.71 3.59 -3.79
C GLN A 600 -26.32 4.60 -2.83
N LEU A 601 -27.16 4.12 -1.93
CA LEU A 601 -27.79 4.94 -0.89
C LEU A 601 -27.49 4.32 0.47
N ASP A 602 -26.84 5.10 1.32
CA ASP A 602 -26.56 4.74 2.71
C ASP A 602 -27.33 5.68 3.64
N PHE A 603 -28.36 5.11 4.28
CA PHE A 603 -29.16 5.75 5.33
C PHE A 603 -29.00 5.01 6.67
N ALA A 604 -27.86 4.34 6.88
CA ALA A 604 -27.60 3.62 8.13
C ALA A 604 -27.72 4.56 9.34
N CYS A 605 -28.33 4.10 10.43
CA CYS A 605 -28.60 4.87 11.64
C CYS A 605 -29.56 6.08 11.48
N CYS A 606 -30.32 6.18 10.38
CA CYS A 606 -31.47 7.08 10.28
C CYS A 606 -32.71 6.42 10.90
N GLU A 607 -32.83 6.51 12.24
CA GLU A 607 -33.82 5.74 13.03
C GLU A 607 -35.31 6.02 12.70
N GLU A 608 -35.62 7.13 12.03
CA GLU A 608 -36.98 7.52 11.63
C GLU A 608 -37.45 6.93 10.29
N ILE A 609 -36.60 6.18 9.57
CA ILE A 609 -36.99 5.47 8.34
C ILE A 609 -37.74 4.16 8.66
N SER A 610 -38.85 3.95 7.97
CA SER A 610 -39.76 2.81 8.07
C SER A 610 -39.99 2.13 6.70
N ASP A 611 -40.85 1.12 6.69
CA ASP A 611 -41.34 0.47 5.46
C ASP A 611 -41.90 1.46 4.42
N ALA A 612 -42.44 2.60 4.84
CA ALA A 612 -43.05 3.58 3.94
C ALA A 612 -42.01 4.33 3.08
N GLY A 613 -40.88 4.74 3.67
CA GLY A 613 -39.78 5.38 2.93
C GLY A 613 -39.09 4.39 2.00
N VAL A 614 -38.87 3.17 2.47
CA VAL A 614 -38.32 2.07 1.68
C VAL A 614 -39.22 1.74 0.48
N ALA A 615 -40.55 1.69 0.68
CA ALA A 615 -41.51 1.48 -0.40
C ALA A 615 -41.54 2.65 -1.41
N ALA A 616 -41.48 3.90 -0.92
CA ALA A 616 -41.40 5.08 -1.76
C ALA A 616 -40.15 5.10 -2.65
N LEU A 617 -39.00 4.65 -2.12
CA LEU A 617 -37.78 4.43 -2.90
C LEU A 617 -37.96 3.35 -3.95
N ALA A 618 -38.43 2.17 -3.54
CA ALA A 618 -38.64 1.03 -4.41
C ALA A 618 -39.50 1.38 -5.63
N GLU A 619 -40.62 2.11 -5.43
CA GLU A 619 -41.52 2.51 -6.50
C GLU A 619 -40.88 3.35 -7.63
N LYS A 620 -39.71 3.96 -7.40
CA LYS A 620 -39.07 4.91 -8.32
C LYS A 620 -37.69 4.46 -8.81
N LEU A 621 -37.23 3.25 -8.47
CA LEU A 621 -35.95 2.72 -8.93
C LEU A 621 -35.86 2.74 -10.48
N PRO A 622 -34.81 3.37 -11.07
CA PRO A 622 -34.67 3.44 -12.51
C PRO A 622 -34.52 2.05 -13.18
N ILE A 623 -35.25 1.84 -14.27
CA ILE A 623 -35.29 0.56 -15.01
C ILE A 623 -33.94 0.23 -15.67
N SER A 624 -33.02 1.19 -15.78
CA SER A 624 -31.67 1.02 -16.33
C SER A 624 -30.60 0.58 -15.32
N LEU A 625 -30.93 0.47 -14.03
CA LEU A 625 -29.95 0.09 -13.00
C LEU A 625 -29.37 -1.30 -13.29
N GLN A 626 -28.04 -1.36 -13.23
CA GLN A 626 -27.25 -2.59 -13.26
C GLN A 626 -26.72 -2.90 -11.85
N ASP A 627 -26.36 -1.87 -11.09
CA ASP A 627 -25.77 -2.03 -9.77
C ASP A 627 -26.60 -1.26 -8.73
N LEU A 628 -26.94 -1.90 -7.61
CA LEU A 628 -27.76 -1.32 -6.55
C LEU A 628 -27.23 -1.69 -5.17
N GLN A 629 -26.79 -0.69 -4.40
CA GLN A 629 -26.51 -0.80 -2.96
C GLN A 629 -27.54 -0.01 -2.16
N LEU A 630 -28.18 -0.67 -1.20
CA LEU A 630 -29.01 0.00 -0.18
C LEU A 630 -28.57 -0.45 1.22
N ASP A 631 -28.16 0.51 2.06
CA ASP A 631 -27.90 0.29 3.48
C ASP A 631 -28.95 1.00 4.34
N PHE A 632 -29.71 0.21 5.10
CA PHE A 632 -30.69 0.68 6.08
C PHE A 632 -30.39 0.12 7.48
N SER A 633 -29.12 -0.14 7.77
CA SER A 633 -28.64 -0.54 9.09
C SER A 633 -29.19 0.35 10.20
N CYS A 634 -29.55 -0.23 11.34
CA CYS A 634 -30.17 0.44 12.49
C CYS A 634 -31.52 1.16 12.23
N CYS A 635 -32.13 1.04 11.04
CA CYS A 635 -33.49 1.53 10.77
C CYS A 635 -34.51 0.55 11.38
N ASN A 636 -34.71 0.64 12.70
CA ASN A 636 -35.43 -0.37 13.50
C ASN A 636 -36.94 -0.48 13.17
N GLN A 637 -37.49 0.42 12.35
CA GLN A 637 -38.89 0.44 11.92
C GLN A 637 -39.14 -0.28 10.59
N ILE A 638 -38.09 -0.79 9.94
CA ILE A 638 -38.22 -1.64 8.74
C ILE A 638 -38.57 -3.08 9.15
N SER A 639 -39.58 -3.63 8.48
CA SER A 639 -40.11 -4.98 8.63
C SER A 639 -40.10 -5.73 7.29
N ASP A 640 -40.74 -6.90 7.26
CA ASP A 640 -40.98 -7.67 6.04
C ASP A 640 -41.66 -6.86 4.93
N ALA A 641 -42.50 -5.87 5.27
CA ALA A 641 -43.21 -5.05 4.28
C ALA A 641 -42.27 -4.14 3.48
N GLY A 642 -41.26 -3.53 4.11
CA GLY A 642 -40.26 -2.73 3.42
C GLY A 642 -39.36 -3.58 2.53
N VAL A 643 -38.93 -4.74 3.02
CA VAL A 643 -38.14 -5.71 2.22
C VAL A 643 -38.94 -6.18 0.99
N ALA A 644 -40.21 -6.53 1.17
CA ALA A 644 -41.10 -6.92 0.08
C ALA A 644 -41.34 -5.78 -0.92
N ALA A 645 -41.43 -4.53 -0.46
CA ALA A 645 -41.61 -3.38 -1.34
C ALA A 645 -40.40 -3.16 -2.27
N VAL A 646 -39.16 -3.26 -1.76
CA VAL A 646 -37.94 -3.26 -2.59
C VAL A 646 -37.98 -4.40 -3.58
N ALA A 647 -38.23 -5.62 -3.10
CA ALA A 647 -38.26 -6.84 -3.89
C ALA A 647 -39.19 -6.70 -5.11
N GLU A 648 -40.42 -6.26 -4.91
CA GLU A 648 -41.42 -6.11 -5.98
C GLU A 648 -41.00 -5.18 -7.13
N LYS A 649 -40.02 -4.28 -6.90
CA LYS A 649 -39.61 -3.23 -7.85
C LYS A 649 -38.15 -3.32 -8.29
N LEU A 650 -37.42 -4.38 -7.92
CA LEU A 650 -36.03 -4.59 -8.35
C LEU A 650 -35.92 -4.54 -9.89
N PRO A 651 -35.07 -3.68 -10.47
CA PRO A 651 -34.90 -3.59 -11.93
C PRO A 651 -34.39 -4.90 -12.55
N ILE A 652 -35.01 -5.29 -13.67
CA ILE A 652 -34.72 -6.56 -14.37
C ILE A 652 -33.30 -6.58 -15.00
N SER A 653 -32.64 -5.43 -15.10
CA SER A 653 -31.26 -5.30 -15.60
C SER A 653 -30.16 -5.46 -14.55
N LEU A 654 -30.51 -5.61 -13.26
CA LEU A 654 -29.52 -5.71 -12.18
C LEU A 654 -28.57 -6.90 -12.38
N ARG A 655 -27.28 -6.64 -12.19
CA ARG A 655 -26.17 -7.59 -12.20
C ARG A 655 -25.53 -7.70 -10.82
N TRP A 656 -25.47 -6.61 -10.08
CA TRP A 656 -24.96 -6.58 -8.72
C TRP A 656 -26.02 -6.00 -7.77
N LEU A 657 -26.33 -6.72 -6.69
CA LEU A 657 -27.29 -6.29 -5.67
C LEU A 657 -26.70 -6.49 -4.27
N ARG A 658 -26.62 -5.41 -3.50
CA ARG A 658 -26.24 -5.42 -2.09
C ARG A 658 -27.31 -4.78 -1.23
N LEU A 659 -27.86 -5.55 -0.29
CA LEU A 659 -28.81 -5.08 0.71
C LEU A 659 -28.28 -5.35 2.12
N VAL A 660 -28.23 -4.30 2.95
CA VAL A 660 -27.66 -4.37 4.30
C VAL A 660 -28.72 -4.01 5.35
N PHE A 661 -28.98 -4.96 6.25
CA PHE A 661 -29.96 -4.89 7.33
C PHE A 661 -29.32 -5.27 8.67
N TYR A 662 -28.67 -4.31 9.31
CA TYR A 662 -28.14 -4.47 10.66
C TYR A 662 -29.18 -4.06 11.72
N LYS A 663 -29.50 -4.93 12.67
CA LYS A 663 -30.48 -4.71 13.77
C LYS A 663 -31.93 -4.40 13.34
N CYS A 664 -32.32 -4.67 12.10
CA CYS A 664 -33.72 -4.57 11.66
C CYS A 664 -34.55 -5.75 12.23
N GLN A 665 -34.84 -5.71 13.53
CA GLN A 665 -35.41 -6.84 14.30
C GLN A 665 -36.82 -7.29 13.87
N GLN A 666 -37.50 -6.52 13.00
CA GLN A 666 -38.83 -6.83 12.48
C GLN A 666 -38.80 -7.58 11.14
N ILE A 667 -37.62 -7.84 10.56
CA ILE A 667 -37.46 -8.70 9.39
C ILE A 667 -37.47 -10.17 9.82
N SER A 668 -38.30 -10.97 9.16
CA SER A 668 -38.52 -12.39 9.36
C SER A 668 -38.36 -13.18 8.06
N ASP A 669 -38.70 -14.47 8.11
CA ASP A 669 -38.77 -15.34 6.92
C ASP A 669 -39.65 -14.79 5.80
N ALA A 670 -40.70 -14.03 6.12
CA ALA A 670 -41.63 -13.50 5.12
C ALA A 670 -40.97 -12.43 4.23
N GLY A 671 -40.15 -11.53 4.80
CA GLY A 671 -39.41 -10.52 4.05
C GLY A 671 -38.32 -11.15 3.19
N VAL A 672 -37.59 -12.14 3.74
CA VAL A 672 -36.58 -12.91 2.98
C VAL A 672 -37.22 -13.67 1.82
N ALA A 673 -38.38 -14.30 2.03
CA ALA A 673 -39.12 -14.98 0.97
C ALA A 673 -39.65 -14.01 -0.11
N ALA A 674 -40.18 -12.85 0.29
CA ALA A 674 -40.64 -11.83 -0.65
C ALA A 674 -39.48 -11.29 -1.53
N LEU A 675 -38.29 -11.11 -0.94
CA LEU A 675 -37.06 -10.79 -1.67
C LEU A 675 -36.69 -11.89 -2.67
N ALA A 676 -36.67 -13.13 -2.21
CA ALA A 676 -36.33 -14.29 -3.02
C ALA A 676 -37.20 -14.41 -4.27
N GLU A 677 -38.52 -14.29 -4.15
CA GLU A 677 -39.47 -14.40 -5.26
C GLU A 677 -39.24 -13.42 -6.42
N ARG A 678 -38.45 -12.35 -6.20
CA ARG A 678 -38.28 -11.23 -7.13
C ARG A 678 -36.83 -10.94 -7.53
N LEU A 679 -35.86 -11.76 -7.12
CA LEU A 679 -34.46 -11.60 -7.51
C LEU A 679 -34.31 -11.59 -9.06
N PRO A 680 -33.70 -10.55 -9.67
CA PRO A 680 -33.50 -10.50 -11.11
C PRO A 680 -32.65 -11.65 -11.66
N ILE A 681 -33.13 -12.25 -12.75
CA ILE A 681 -32.50 -13.41 -13.41
C ILE A 681 -31.13 -13.05 -14.06
N SER A 682 -30.80 -11.77 -14.17
CA SER A 682 -29.50 -11.28 -14.67
C SER A 682 -28.43 -11.09 -13.59
N LEU A 683 -28.76 -11.27 -12.30
CA LEU A 683 -27.81 -11.09 -11.19
C LEU A 683 -26.61 -12.02 -11.37
N GLN A 684 -25.42 -11.43 -11.31
CA GLN A 684 -24.12 -12.08 -11.30
C GLN A 684 -23.58 -12.12 -9.87
N ASP A 685 -23.84 -11.08 -9.08
CA ASP A 685 -23.33 -10.95 -7.73
C ASP A 685 -24.46 -10.55 -6.78
N LEU A 686 -24.59 -11.28 -5.66
CA LEU A 686 -25.62 -11.03 -4.65
C LEU A 686 -25.00 -11.02 -3.25
N GLN A 687 -25.11 -9.87 -2.57
CA GLN A 687 -24.72 -9.72 -1.17
C GLN A 687 -25.94 -9.36 -0.31
N LEU A 688 -26.28 -10.22 0.65
CA LEU A 688 -27.34 -9.97 1.63
C LEU A 688 -26.77 -10.06 3.04
N VAL A 689 -26.90 -8.98 3.80
CA VAL A 689 -26.36 -8.88 5.16
C VAL A 689 -27.50 -8.69 6.16
N PHE A 690 -27.69 -9.70 7.02
CA PHE A 690 -28.67 -9.72 8.10
C PHE A 690 -27.94 -9.87 9.44
N TYR A 691 -27.90 -8.80 10.23
CA TYR A 691 -27.29 -8.84 11.58
C TYR A 691 -28.35 -8.65 12.65
N ASP A 692 -28.38 -9.55 13.63
CA ASP A 692 -29.32 -9.55 14.77
C ASP A 692 -30.81 -9.58 14.37
N CYS A 693 -31.10 -10.07 13.16
CA CYS A 693 -32.46 -10.30 12.64
C CYS A 693 -33.02 -11.61 13.23
N GLN A 694 -33.39 -11.58 14.51
CA GLN A 694 -33.73 -12.75 15.32
C GLN A 694 -34.96 -13.56 14.83
N GLN A 695 -35.74 -13.04 13.88
CA GLN A 695 -36.93 -13.72 13.33
C GLN A 695 -36.68 -14.46 12.00
N ILE A 696 -35.45 -14.42 11.46
CA ILE A 696 -35.06 -15.24 10.30
C ILE A 696 -34.70 -16.65 10.77
N SER A 697 -35.33 -17.65 10.16
CA SER A 697 -35.19 -19.08 10.43
C SER A 697 -34.86 -19.86 9.16
N ASP A 698 -34.89 -21.20 9.26
CA ASP A 698 -34.72 -22.10 8.12
C ASP A 698 -35.69 -21.83 6.97
N ALA A 699 -36.90 -21.34 7.25
CA ALA A 699 -37.92 -21.10 6.21
C ALA A 699 -37.53 -19.95 5.28
N GLY A 700 -36.98 -18.85 5.80
CA GLY A 700 -36.49 -17.73 5.00
C GLY A 700 -35.26 -18.11 4.19
N VAL A 701 -34.31 -18.84 4.80
CA VAL A 701 -33.13 -19.35 4.09
C VAL A 701 -33.52 -20.31 2.96
N ALA A 702 -34.49 -21.20 3.19
CA ALA A 702 -35.00 -22.11 2.17
C ALA A 702 -35.74 -21.40 1.04
N ALA A 703 -36.54 -20.37 1.36
CA ALA A 703 -37.23 -19.55 0.37
C ALA A 703 -36.24 -18.78 -0.53
N LEU A 704 -35.19 -18.20 0.07
CA LEU A 704 -34.07 -17.57 -0.65
C LEU A 704 -33.38 -18.56 -1.57
N ALA A 705 -33.01 -19.72 -1.05
CA ALA A 705 -32.36 -20.79 -1.79
C ALA A 705 -33.13 -21.19 -3.05
N GLU A 706 -34.45 -21.42 -2.94
CA GLU A 706 -35.28 -21.89 -4.04
C GLU A 706 -35.27 -20.95 -5.27
N LYS A 707 -34.95 -19.67 -5.08
CA LYS A 707 -35.04 -18.62 -6.11
C LYS A 707 -33.69 -17.99 -6.47
N LEU A 708 -32.55 -18.51 -6.00
CA LEU A 708 -31.23 -17.99 -6.36
C LEU A 708 -31.03 -17.97 -7.89
N PRO A 709 -30.63 -16.82 -8.49
CA PRO A 709 -30.39 -16.74 -9.92
C PRO A 709 -29.28 -17.68 -10.41
N ILE A 710 -29.54 -18.40 -11.50
CA ILE A 710 -28.61 -19.38 -12.09
C ILE A 710 -27.36 -18.72 -12.70
N SER A 711 -27.36 -17.40 -12.87
CA SER A 711 -26.25 -16.59 -13.39
C SER A 711 -25.26 -16.10 -12.33
N LEU A 712 -25.46 -16.42 -11.04
CA LEU A 712 -24.57 -15.94 -9.98
C LEU A 712 -23.15 -16.52 -10.11
N HIS A 713 -22.16 -15.66 -10.06
CA HIS A 713 -20.73 -15.95 -9.94
C HIS A 713 -20.24 -15.71 -8.51
N GLN A 714 -20.78 -14.70 -7.81
CA GLN A 714 -20.52 -14.44 -6.39
C GLN A 714 -21.81 -14.46 -5.57
N LEU A 715 -21.75 -15.11 -4.41
CA LEU A 715 -22.85 -15.16 -3.44
C LEU A 715 -22.32 -14.96 -2.03
N GLN A 716 -22.71 -13.84 -1.41
CA GLN A 716 -22.35 -13.49 -0.03
C GLN A 716 -23.61 -13.39 0.82
N LEU A 717 -23.82 -14.38 1.69
CA LEU A 717 -24.93 -14.38 2.64
C LEU A 717 -24.39 -14.31 4.06
N GLU A 718 -24.75 -13.24 4.76
CA GLU A 718 -24.27 -12.98 6.11
C GLU A 718 -25.41 -12.96 7.13
N PHE A 719 -25.50 -14.02 7.93
CA PHE A 719 -26.47 -14.21 9.00
C PHE A 719 -25.75 -14.14 10.35
N TRP A 720 -25.62 -12.92 10.88
CA TRP A 720 -25.00 -12.71 12.19
C TRP A 720 -26.06 -12.78 13.28
N ARG A 721 -25.86 -13.68 14.27
CA ARG A 721 -26.75 -13.90 15.43
C ARG A 721 -28.19 -14.29 15.07
N CYS A 722 -28.43 -14.84 13.88
CA CYS A 722 -29.75 -15.32 13.46
C CYS A 722 -30.05 -16.70 14.09
N LYS A 723 -30.41 -16.71 15.37
CA LYS A 723 -30.45 -17.92 16.22
C LYS A 723 -31.49 -18.97 15.84
N GLN A 724 -32.41 -18.67 14.92
CA GLN A 724 -33.42 -19.63 14.43
C GLN A 724 -32.99 -20.39 13.16
N ILE A 725 -31.83 -20.05 12.56
CA ILE A 725 -31.25 -20.83 11.48
C ILE A 725 -30.58 -22.09 12.07
N SER A 726 -30.94 -23.24 11.52
CA SER A 726 -30.46 -24.57 11.88
C SER A 726 -29.90 -25.30 10.65
N ASP A 727 -29.61 -26.60 10.83
CA ASP A 727 -29.18 -27.49 9.75
C ASP A 727 -30.14 -27.53 8.56
N ALA A 728 -31.45 -27.37 8.80
CA ALA A 728 -32.46 -27.47 7.74
C ALA A 728 -32.37 -26.30 6.74
N GLY A 729 -32.13 -25.07 7.21
CA GLY A 729 -31.93 -23.90 6.36
C GLY A 729 -30.62 -23.99 5.59
N VAL A 730 -29.53 -24.40 6.25
CA VAL A 730 -28.23 -24.61 5.59
C VAL A 730 -28.33 -25.71 4.51
N ALA A 731 -29.05 -26.80 4.78
CA ALA A 731 -29.30 -27.86 3.81
C ALA A 731 -30.17 -27.40 2.63
N ALA A 732 -31.22 -26.61 2.89
CA ALA A 732 -32.06 -26.06 1.83
C ALA A 732 -31.27 -25.10 0.91
N LEU A 733 -30.38 -24.27 1.49
CA LEU A 733 -29.43 -23.45 0.74
C LEU A 733 -28.50 -24.29 -0.13
N ALA A 734 -27.91 -25.34 0.45
CA ALA A 734 -27.04 -26.28 -0.24
C ALA A 734 -27.65 -26.82 -1.53
N GLU A 735 -28.88 -27.33 -1.46
CA GLU A 735 -29.55 -27.99 -2.59
C GLU A 735 -29.78 -27.09 -3.81
N LYS A 736 -29.63 -25.77 -3.67
CA LYS A 736 -29.98 -24.77 -4.70
C LYS A 736 -28.84 -23.84 -5.08
N LEU A 737 -27.60 -24.08 -4.61
CA LEU A 737 -26.45 -23.27 -4.99
C LEU A 737 -26.23 -23.28 -6.52
N PRO A 738 -26.08 -22.11 -7.17
CA PRO A 738 -25.86 -22.02 -8.62
C PRO A 738 -24.57 -22.72 -9.09
N ILE A 739 -24.66 -23.43 -10.21
CA ILE A 739 -23.53 -24.22 -10.78
C ILE A 739 -22.44 -23.32 -11.40
N SER A 740 -22.73 -22.04 -11.63
CA SER A 740 -21.78 -21.03 -12.14
C SER A 740 -20.91 -20.38 -11.07
N LEU A 741 -21.18 -20.65 -9.79
CA LEU A 741 -20.61 -19.91 -8.66
C LEU A 741 -19.10 -20.15 -8.54
N GLN A 742 -18.34 -19.06 -8.43
CA GLN A 742 -16.88 -19.05 -8.29
C GLN A 742 -16.45 -18.59 -6.89
N ASP A 743 -17.25 -17.74 -6.26
CA ASP A 743 -17.06 -17.23 -4.90
C ASP A 743 -18.31 -17.50 -4.06
N LEU A 744 -18.12 -18.16 -2.92
CA LEU A 744 -19.16 -18.41 -1.93
C LEU A 744 -18.68 -17.96 -0.54
N GLN A 745 -19.29 -16.88 -0.04
CA GLN A 745 -19.13 -16.45 1.34
C GLN A 745 -20.42 -16.68 2.13
N LEU A 746 -20.34 -17.56 3.13
CA LEU A 746 -21.43 -17.85 4.07
C LEU A 746 -20.97 -17.56 5.48
N VAL A 747 -21.58 -16.54 6.11
CA VAL A 747 -21.29 -16.18 7.50
C VAL A 747 -22.49 -16.52 8.37
N PHE A 748 -22.32 -17.47 9.29
CA PHE A 748 -23.29 -17.89 10.28
C PHE A 748 -22.73 -17.65 11.70
N TYR A 749 -22.37 -16.41 11.99
CA TYR A 749 -21.80 -16.05 13.28
C TYR A 749 -22.83 -16.22 14.41
N ASP A 750 -22.47 -16.94 15.49
CA ASP A 750 -23.30 -17.14 16.70
C ASP A 750 -24.69 -17.77 16.40
N CYS A 751 -24.79 -18.55 15.32
CA CYS A 751 -26.00 -19.27 14.91
C CYS A 751 -26.13 -20.60 15.67
N GLN A 752 -26.58 -20.51 16.93
CA GLN A 752 -26.54 -21.60 17.92
C GLN A 752 -27.30 -22.91 17.56
N GLN A 753 -28.12 -22.94 16.50
CA GLN A 753 -28.84 -24.14 16.06
C GLN A 753 -28.21 -24.83 14.84
N ILE A 754 -27.17 -24.25 14.22
CA ILE A 754 -26.40 -24.94 13.19
C ILE A 754 -25.49 -25.95 13.88
N SER A 755 -25.61 -27.19 13.43
CA SER A 755 -24.81 -28.32 13.84
C SER A 755 -24.08 -28.91 12.63
N ASP A 756 -23.48 -30.05 12.89
CA ASP A 756 -22.68 -30.83 11.97
C ASP A 756 -23.45 -31.30 10.73
N ALA A 757 -24.77 -31.51 10.86
CA ALA A 757 -25.61 -31.98 9.76
C ALA A 757 -25.81 -30.89 8.69
N GLY A 758 -25.94 -29.62 9.09
CA GLY A 758 -26.08 -28.48 8.18
C GLY A 758 -24.80 -28.26 7.37
N VAL A 759 -23.66 -28.25 8.06
CA VAL A 759 -22.35 -28.15 7.40
C VAL A 759 -22.15 -29.32 6.43
N ALA A 760 -22.49 -30.56 6.82
CA ALA A 760 -22.41 -31.74 5.96
C ALA A 760 -23.38 -31.72 4.76
N ALA A 761 -24.50 -31.00 4.84
CA ALA A 761 -25.42 -30.81 3.72
C ALA A 761 -24.90 -29.76 2.72
N LEU A 762 -24.45 -28.59 3.20
CA LEU A 762 -23.78 -27.55 2.40
C LEU A 762 -22.64 -28.13 1.57
N ALA A 763 -21.75 -28.78 2.29
CA ALA A 763 -20.64 -29.57 1.83
C ALA A 763 -20.92 -30.51 0.64
N GLU A 764 -22.02 -31.28 0.66
CA GLU A 764 -22.35 -32.25 -0.39
C GLU A 764 -22.72 -31.57 -1.73
N LYS A 765 -23.15 -30.31 -1.68
CA LYS A 765 -23.73 -29.59 -2.84
C LYS A 765 -22.89 -28.40 -3.32
N LEU A 766 -21.67 -28.23 -2.82
CA LEU A 766 -20.78 -27.16 -3.27
C LEU A 766 -20.52 -27.23 -4.79
N PRO A 767 -20.65 -26.09 -5.52
CA PRO A 767 -20.39 -26.05 -6.97
C PRO A 767 -18.95 -26.45 -7.34
N ILE A 768 -18.81 -27.19 -8.45
CA ILE A 768 -17.50 -27.66 -8.94
C ILE A 768 -16.64 -26.50 -9.51
N SER A 769 -17.27 -25.40 -9.91
CA SER A 769 -16.62 -24.17 -10.40
C SER A 769 -16.00 -23.29 -9.33
N LEU A 770 -16.20 -23.62 -8.04
CA LEU A 770 -15.83 -22.78 -6.93
C LEU A 770 -14.30 -22.63 -6.85
N GLN A 771 -13.84 -21.39 -6.68
CA GLN A 771 -12.43 -21.00 -6.55
C GLN A 771 -12.14 -20.50 -5.14
N ASP A 772 -13.06 -19.70 -4.58
CA ASP A 772 -12.98 -19.15 -3.24
C ASP A 772 -14.16 -19.64 -2.39
N LEU A 773 -13.86 -20.20 -1.22
CA LEU A 773 -14.85 -20.58 -0.22
C LEU A 773 -14.52 -19.95 1.14
N HIS A 774 -15.40 -19.10 1.64
CA HIS A 774 -15.36 -18.58 3.00
C HIS A 774 -16.59 -19.04 3.78
N LEU A 775 -16.39 -19.93 4.76
CA LEU A 775 -17.44 -20.39 5.67
C LEU A 775 -17.08 -20.03 7.11
N ASN A 776 -17.85 -19.10 7.68
CA ASN A 776 -17.65 -18.63 9.05
C ASN A 776 -18.76 -19.14 9.97
N LEU A 777 -18.42 -20.07 10.85
CA LEU A 777 -19.30 -20.74 11.82
C LEU A 777 -18.96 -20.32 13.27
N LYS A 778 -18.23 -19.22 13.45
CA LYS A 778 -17.76 -18.73 14.75
C LYS A 778 -18.87 -18.70 15.79
N GLY A 779 -18.67 -19.41 16.89
CA GLY A 779 -19.62 -19.51 18.00
C GLY A 779 -20.78 -20.47 17.80
N CYS A 780 -20.86 -21.25 16.71
CA CYS A 780 -21.87 -22.30 16.52
C CYS A 780 -21.57 -23.51 17.43
N LYS A 781 -22.02 -23.48 18.69
CA LYS A 781 -21.61 -24.44 19.73
C LYS A 781 -22.09 -25.88 19.51
N GLN A 782 -23.04 -26.10 18.60
CA GLN A 782 -23.48 -27.44 18.21
C GLN A 782 -22.60 -28.06 17.11
N ILE A 783 -21.66 -27.30 16.53
CA ILE A 783 -20.57 -27.87 15.73
C ILE A 783 -19.68 -28.69 16.67
N SER A 784 -19.54 -29.97 16.36
CA SER A 784 -18.92 -30.98 17.20
C SER A 784 -18.21 -32.06 16.41
N ASP A 785 -17.60 -33.00 17.12
CA ASP A 785 -17.20 -34.28 16.52
C ASP A 785 -18.35 -35.05 15.86
N ALA A 786 -19.64 -34.71 16.06
CA ALA A 786 -20.74 -35.39 15.38
C ALA A 786 -20.83 -35.12 13.86
N VAL A 787 -19.98 -34.23 13.29
CA VAL A 787 -19.59 -34.24 11.85
C VAL A 787 -19.16 -35.65 11.42
N THR A 788 -18.64 -36.44 12.36
CA THR A 788 -18.08 -37.77 12.14
C THR A 788 -19.05 -38.95 12.41
N GLN A 789 -20.29 -38.74 12.87
CA GLN A 789 -21.08 -39.84 13.51
C GLN A 789 -22.15 -40.58 12.66
N ALA A 790 -22.48 -40.20 11.40
CA ALA A 790 -23.88 -40.33 10.93
C ALA A 790 -24.31 -41.19 9.68
N ALA A 791 -23.55 -42.09 9.00
CA ALA A 791 -24.06 -42.72 7.73
C ALA A 791 -23.84 -44.20 7.29
N GLY A 792 -24.76 -44.70 6.47
CA GLY A 792 -24.55 -45.83 5.54
C GLY A 792 -25.52 -45.67 4.36
N SER A 793 -25.25 -46.09 3.13
CA SER A 793 -24.35 -47.16 2.66
C SER A 793 -23.86 -46.91 1.22
N LEU A 794 -22.97 -47.78 0.71
CA LEU A 794 -22.15 -47.54 -0.50
C LEU A 794 -22.69 -48.19 -1.80
N GLU A 795 -23.83 -48.90 -1.75
CA GLU A 795 -24.34 -49.63 -2.92
C GLU A 795 -25.07 -48.70 -3.93
N SER A 796 -25.71 -47.63 -3.46
CA SER A 796 -26.43 -46.66 -4.31
C SER A 796 -25.51 -45.90 -5.27
N LEU A 797 -24.27 -45.58 -4.85
CA LEU A 797 -23.31 -44.84 -5.68
C LEU A 797 -22.81 -45.64 -6.88
N ARG A 798 -22.76 -46.98 -6.80
CA ARG A 798 -22.45 -47.83 -7.96
C ARG A 798 -23.62 -47.96 -8.92
N ALA A 799 -24.86 -47.90 -8.42
CA ALA A 799 -26.05 -47.84 -9.27
C ALA A 799 -26.19 -46.50 -10.00
N TRP A 800 -25.82 -45.39 -9.34
CA TRP A 800 -25.85 -44.05 -9.94
C TRP A 800 -24.75 -43.83 -10.98
N ALA A 801 -23.50 -44.19 -10.68
CA ALA A 801 -22.38 -44.07 -11.63
C ALA A 801 -22.54 -44.97 -12.88
N ALA A 802 -23.29 -46.07 -12.79
CA ALA A 802 -23.62 -46.90 -13.94
C ALA A 802 -24.77 -46.34 -14.80
N ALA A 803 -25.52 -45.34 -14.30
CA ALA A 803 -26.66 -44.74 -15.00
C ALA A 803 -26.26 -43.52 -15.86
N SER A 804 -25.09 -42.91 -15.62
CA SER A 804 -24.66 -41.66 -16.26
C SER A 804 -23.71 -41.83 -17.46
N GLU A 805 -23.28 -43.04 -17.81
CA GLU A 805 -22.32 -43.29 -18.91
C GLU A 805 -22.93 -43.60 -20.30
N LEU A 806 -24.26 -43.56 -20.48
CA LEU A 806 -24.91 -43.85 -21.77
C LEU A 806 -25.63 -42.64 -22.37
N GLY A 807 -24.85 -41.70 -22.90
CA GLY A 807 -25.34 -40.65 -23.79
C GLY A 807 -25.58 -41.15 -25.22
N ALA A 808 -26.84 -41.38 -25.60
CA ALA A 808 -27.24 -41.57 -26.99
C ALA A 808 -28.69 -41.10 -27.23
N ALA A 809 -28.84 -40.09 -28.10
CA ALA A 809 -30.07 -39.84 -28.87
C ALA A 809 -29.86 -40.39 -30.31
N PRO A 810 -30.89 -40.57 -31.17
CA PRO A 810 -32.30 -40.16 -31.05
C PRO A 810 -33.33 -41.28 -31.42
N ASP A 811 -34.62 -40.90 -31.51
CA ASP A 811 -35.59 -41.20 -32.61
C ASP A 811 -37.05 -41.56 -32.23
N LEU A 812 -37.96 -41.22 -33.15
CA LEU A 812 -39.42 -41.31 -33.08
C LEU A 812 -39.94 -42.73 -33.43
N GLU A 813 -41.09 -43.15 -32.85
CA GLU A 813 -42.40 -43.24 -33.55
C GLU A 813 -43.48 -44.10 -32.84
N ILE A 814 -44.62 -43.45 -32.52
CA ILE A 814 -46.01 -43.83 -32.90
C ILE A 814 -46.75 -45.07 -32.30
N ARG A 815 -47.99 -44.81 -31.81
CA ARG A 815 -49.18 -45.71 -31.53
C ARG A 815 -49.06 -46.62 -30.28
N LEU A 816 -50.05 -46.79 -29.38
CA LEU A 816 -51.51 -46.51 -29.25
C LEU A 816 -51.88 -46.51 -27.72
N SER A 817 -53.07 -46.16 -27.17
CA SER A 817 -54.39 -45.71 -27.66
C SER A 817 -55.28 -45.11 -26.54
N SER A 818 -56.15 -44.14 -26.91
CA SER A 818 -57.53 -43.86 -26.41
C SER A 818 -57.88 -43.69 -24.91
N GLY A 819 -58.68 -42.65 -24.61
CA GLY A 819 -59.45 -42.46 -23.37
C GLY A 819 -59.36 -41.00 -22.87
N GLU A 820 -59.99 -40.02 -23.51
CA GLU A 820 -61.40 -39.58 -23.31
C GLU A 820 -61.74 -39.10 -21.88
N GLU A 821 -61.98 -37.77 -21.78
CA GLU A 821 -63.05 -37.07 -21.03
C GLU A 821 -63.13 -37.26 -19.49
N THR A 822 -63.69 -36.36 -18.66
CA THR A 822 -64.60 -35.21 -18.82
C THR A 822 -64.24 -34.06 -17.85
N ALA A 823 -64.75 -32.84 -18.09
CA ALA A 823 -64.85 -31.78 -17.08
C ALA A 823 -66.30 -31.61 -16.62
N GLU A 824 -66.53 -31.32 -15.33
CA GLU A 824 -67.75 -30.79 -14.67
C GLU A 824 -67.47 -30.85 -13.13
N GLY A 825 -67.94 -29.97 -12.25
CA GLY A 825 -68.66 -28.69 -12.38
C GLY A 825 -69.51 -28.42 -11.13
N LEU A 826 -69.60 -27.14 -10.67
CA LEU A 826 -70.67 -26.59 -9.79
C LEU A 826 -70.74 -27.17 -8.34
N GLN A 827 -71.21 -26.52 -7.27
CA GLN A 827 -71.48 -25.15 -6.79
C GLN A 827 -72.07 -25.33 -5.36
N GLU A 828 -72.50 -24.23 -4.71
CA GLU A 828 -73.31 -24.17 -3.46
C GLU A 828 -72.59 -24.34 -2.09
N LYS A 829 -72.99 -23.67 -1.00
CA LYS A 829 -73.50 -22.29 -0.77
C LYS A 829 -73.67 -22.01 0.75
N ASP A 830 -73.90 -20.74 1.10
CA ASP A 830 -74.61 -20.22 2.30
C ASP A 830 -73.89 -20.32 3.67
N GLU A 831 -73.53 -19.18 4.33
CA GLU A 831 -74.31 -18.36 5.33
C GLU A 831 -74.07 -18.88 6.78
N GLU A 832 -73.98 -18.12 7.89
CA GLU A 832 -74.18 -16.71 8.34
C GLU A 832 -73.07 -16.39 9.40
N GLY A 833 -72.70 -15.14 9.75
CA GLY A 833 -73.32 -14.27 10.79
C GLY A 833 -72.93 -14.66 12.25
N GLU A 834 -72.71 -13.78 13.24
CA GLU A 834 -72.60 -12.31 13.35
C GLU A 834 -72.08 -11.95 14.79
N GLU A 835 -71.78 -10.67 15.08
CA GLU A 835 -71.58 -10.03 16.41
C GLU A 835 -70.39 -10.49 17.32
N GLY A 836 -69.70 -9.63 18.09
CA GLY A 836 -69.73 -8.16 18.21
C GLY A 836 -68.89 -7.65 19.41
N GLU A 837 -68.38 -6.41 19.32
CA GLU A 837 -68.12 -5.38 20.39
C GLU A 837 -67.43 -5.76 21.73
N GLU A 838 -66.69 -4.94 22.48
CA GLU A 838 -66.30 -3.51 22.50
C GLU A 838 -65.11 -3.37 23.50
N GLY A 839 -64.43 -2.21 23.65
CA GLY A 839 -63.59 -1.99 24.86
C GLY A 839 -62.36 -1.06 24.79
N GLU A 840 -62.59 0.23 24.65
CA GLU A 840 -61.64 1.36 24.61
C GLU A 840 -60.57 1.54 25.74
N ILE A 841 -59.42 2.12 25.34
CA ILE A 841 -58.65 3.25 25.96
C ILE A 841 -57.96 3.09 27.34
N GLY A 842 -56.66 3.45 27.42
CA GLY A 842 -56.01 3.87 28.69
C GLY A 842 -54.46 3.95 28.76
N LYS A 843 -53.82 4.99 28.20
CA LYS A 843 -52.47 5.48 28.60
C LYS A 843 -52.56 6.26 29.95
N PRO A 844 -51.48 6.79 30.61
CA PRO A 844 -50.01 6.79 30.35
C PRO A 844 -49.10 6.50 31.59
N SER A 845 -47.76 6.61 31.44
CA SER A 845 -46.87 7.63 32.09
C SER A 845 -45.50 7.20 32.70
N HIS A 846 -44.42 7.76 32.13
CA HIS A 846 -43.24 8.45 32.73
C HIS A 846 -42.21 7.77 33.70
N GLU A 847 -40.92 7.92 33.32
CA GLU A 847 -39.74 8.32 34.16
C GLU A 847 -39.15 7.35 35.23
N SER A 848 -37.87 7.40 35.67
CA SER A 848 -36.62 8.08 35.21
C SER A 848 -35.36 7.55 35.97
N ARG A 849 -34.18 7.62 35.33
CA ARG A 849 -32.81 7.91 35.89
C ARG A 849 -32.07 7.03 36.95
N ARG A 850 -30.89 6.55 36.50
CA ARG A 850 -29.50 6.67 37.06
C ARG A 850 -29.02 6.02 38.40
N ALA A 851 -27.95 5.21 38.25
CA ALA A 851 -26.64 5.22 38.96
C ALA A 851 -26.36 4.41 40.27
N ARG A 852 -25.40 3.45 40.18
CA ARG A 852 -24.14 3.14 40.95
C ARG A 852 -24.01 3.48 42.48
N PRO A 853 -23.04 2.91 43.28
CA PRO A 853 -22.03 1.85 43.02
C PRO A 853 -21.75 0.82 44.20
N ALA A 854 -20.70 0.00 44.02
CA ALA A 854 -19.71 -0.50 45.04
C ALA A 854 -19.79 -1.94 45.63
N ALA A 855 -18.60 -2.48 45.92
CA ALA A 855 -18.25 -3.86 46.33
C ALA A 855 -18.08 -3.99 47.90
N PRO A 856 -17.46 -5.01 48.58
CA PRO A 856 -16.33 -5.89 48.17
C PRO A 856 -16.19 -7.35 48.74
N ALA A 857 -15.13 -8.05 48.26
CA ALA A 857 -14.22 -9.01 48.95
C ALA A 857 -14.58 -10.51 49.26
N ALA A 858 -13.51 -11.34 49.21
CA ALA A 858 -13.42 -12.81 49.36
C ALA A 858 -12.79 -13.21 50.75
N PRO A 859 -12.05 -14.34 51.03
CA PRO A 859 -11.66 -15.58 50.30
C PRO A 859 -11.77 -16.90 51.16
N TRP A 860 -11.01 -18.00 50.89
CA TRP A 860 -10.21 -18.86 51.83
C TRP A 860 -9.65 -20.19 51.20
N ARG A 861 -8.61 -20.83 51.83
CA ARG A 861 -7.81 -22.03 51.39
C ARG A 861 -7.77 -23.15 52.49
N GLY A 862 -7.32 -24.43 52.33
CA GLY A 862 -6.89 -25.28 51.19
C GLY A 862 -5.94 -26.47 51.57
N GLN A 863 -5.99 -27.63 50.85
CA GLN A 863 -5.08 -28.84 50.89
C GLN A 863 -5.01 -29.72 52.20
N PRO A 864 -4.21 -30.85 52.32
CA PRO A 864 -4.28 -32.21 51.68
C PRO A 864 -4.21 -33.41 52.72
N PRO A 865 -3.52 -34.58 52.56
CA PRO A 865 -3.75 -35.82 51.74
C PRO A 865 -3.79 -37.21 52.52
N THR A 866 -3.82 -38.35 51.79
CA THR A 866 -3.29 -39.74 52.08
C THR A 866 -4.16 -40.99 52.45
N LEU A 867 -3.88 -42.09 51.70
CA LEU A 867 -3.69 -43.54 52.04
C LEU A 867 -4.82 -44.59 52.30
N ALA A 868 -4.77 -45.66 51.47
CA ALA A 868 -4.83 -47.12 51.76
C ALA A 868 -6.14 -47.97 51.69
N LEU A 869 -5.96 -49.26 51.29
CA LEU A 869 -6.94 -50.33 50.94
C LEU A 869 -7.22 -51.30 52.12
N PRO A 870 -8.19 -52.26 52.02
CA PRO A 870 -7.87 -53.62 51.49
C PRO A 870 -9.01 -54.37 50.73
N ALA A 871 -8.64 -55.46 50.01
CA ALA A 871 -9.55 -56.43 49.33
C ALA A 871 -9.80 -57.72 50.18
N PRO A 872 -10.53 -58.77 49.70
CA PRO A 872 -9.82 -59.91 49.06
C PRO A 872 -10.58 -60.92 48.13
N SER A 873 -9.83 -61.53 47.19
CA SER A 873 -9.82 -63.00 46.83
C SER A 873 -10.99 -63.69 46.08
N PRO A 874 -10.80 -64.92 45.53
CA PRO A 874 -9.58 -65.55 44.95
C PRO A 874 -9.81 -66.41 43.67
N ALA A 875 -8.73 -66.77 42.94
CA ALA A 875 -8.33 -68.17 42.62
C ALA A 875 -7.27 -68.26 41.48
N ALA A 876 -6.28 -69.13 41.67
CA ALA A 876 -5.21 -69.51 40.74
C ALA A 876 -5.13 -71.09 40.76
N PRO A 877 -4.15 -71.85 40.20
CA PRO A 877 -2.76 -71.45 39.88
C PRO A 877 -1.98 -72.25 38.78
N GLN A 878 -0.65 -72.03 38.75
CA GLN A 878 0.46 -72.92 38.28
C GLN A 878 0.75 -73.01 36.75
N THR A 879 2.01 -73.00 36.27
CA THR A 879 3.34 -73.05 36.95
C THR A 879 4.50 -72.48 36.09
N ARG A 880 5.40 -71.66 36.71
CA ARG A 880 6.91 -71.70 36.74
C ARG A 880 7.72 -71.86 35.41
N HIS A 881 8.92 -71.28 35.23
CA HIS A 881 9.99 -70.81 36.15
C HIS A 881 10.97 -69.80 35.45
N ASN A 882 11.59 -68.88 36.22
CA ASN A 882 13.00 -68.39 36.21
C ASN A 882 13.78 -68.13 34.87
N THR A 883 14.71 -67.16 34.71
CA THR A 883 15.34 -66.15 35.61
C THR A 883 16.18 -65.10 34.83
N SER A 884 16.19 -63.86 35.34
CA SER A 884 17.35 -62.92 35.45
C SER A 884 18.08 -62.29 34.25
N LYS A 885 18.24 -60.96 34.38
CA LYS A 885 19.40 -60.08 34.06
C LYS A 885 19.59 -59.48 32.65
N ASN A 886 19.62 -58.15 32.66
CA ASN A 886 20.36 -57.16 31.84
C ASN A 886 21.66 -57.75 31.21
N ALA A 887 22.14 -57.33 30.04
CA ALA A 887 22.20 -55.96 29.50
C ALA A 887 22.54 -55.96 27.98
N GLU A 888 22.44 -54.79 27.35
CA GLU A 888 23.17 -54.27 26.18
C GLU A 888 23.92 -55.25 25.23
N THR A 889 23.64 -55.18 23.92
CA THR A 889 24.57 -54.61 22.91
C THR A 889 24.03 -54.70 21.47
N SER A 890 24.55 -53.81 20.61
CA SER A 890 24.35 -53.75 19.15
C SER A 890 25.12 -54.82 18.37
N SER A 891 24.60 -55.25 17.21
CA SER A 891 25.25 -55.04 15.89
C SER A 891 24.69 -55.91 14.76
N ASP A 892 24.67 -55.29 13.57
CA ASP A 892 24.65 -55.78 12.19
C ASP A 892 24.72 -57.28 11.89
N THR A 893 23.97 -57.69 10.85
CA THR A 893 24.43 -58.76 9.94
C THR A 893 24.14 -58.42 8.48
N VAL A 894 25.19 -58.53 7.66
CA VAL A 894 25.16 -58.58 6.20
C VAL A 894 24.79 -60.00 5.75
N LEU A 895 24.00 -60.16 4.69
CA LEU A 895 24.31 -61.05 3.55
C LEU A 895 23.30 -60.89 2.39
N ALA A 896 23.69 -61.36 1.21
CA ALA A 896 23.03 -61.11 -0.07
C ALA A 896 22.59 -62.42 -0.77
N GLU A 897 22.00 -62.25 -1.96
CA GLU A 897 21.76 -63.24 -3.03
C GLU A 897 20.58 -64.24 -2.89
N GLY A 898 19.81 -64.38 -3.98
CA GLY A 898 18.73 -65.35 -4.15
C GLY A 898 17.71 -64.95 -5.23
N LEU A 899 17.84 -65.49 -6.44
CA LEU A 899 17.02 -65.15 -7.63
C LEU A 899 15.76 -66.04 -7.80
N ALA A 900 14.76 -65.44 -8.47
CA ALA A 900 13.79 -66.05 -9.41
C ALA A 900 12.65 -66.99 -8.88
N ASP A 901 11.41 -66.48 -8.88
CA ASP A 901 10.39 -66.64 -9.96
C ASP A 901 8.94 -67.04 -9.56
N GLU A 902 8.01 -66.57 -10.40
CA GLU A 902 6.58 -66.88 -10.62
C GLU A 902 5.57 -67.07 -9.45
N THR A 903 4.72 -66.04 -9.31
CA THR A 903 3.24 -66.06 -9.18
C THR A 903 2.51 -67.24 -8.48
N ASP A 904 1.76 -66.92 -7.41
CA ASP A 904 0.32 -67.24 -7.36
C ASP A 904 -0.46 -66.24 -6.48
N VAL A 905 -1.76 -66.06 -6.76
CA VAL A 905 -2.64 -65.04 -6.16
C VAL A 905 -3.43 -65.65 -4.99
N GLY A 906 -3.01 -65.38 -3.74
CA GLY A 906 -3.59 -66.13 -2.61
C GLY A 906 -3.43 -65.55 -1.21
N SER A 907 -3.70 -64.26 -0.96
CA SER A 907 -3.80 -63.74 0.42
C SER A 907 -4.68 -62.48 0.61
N LEU A 908 -5.92 -62.48 0.08
CA LEU A 908 -6.92 -61.48 0.49
C LEU A 908 -7.74 -61.87 1.75
N ASP A 909 -7.89 -63.16 2.07
CA ASP A 909 -8.79 -63.62 3.14
C ASP A 909 -8.31 -63.30 4.57
N PHE A 910 -7.00 -63.19 4.79
CA PHE A 910 -6.46 -62.91 6.14
C PHE A 910 -6.63 -61.43 6.55
N ALA A 911 -6.40 -60.51 5.62
CA ALA A 911 -6.70 -59.09 5.83
C ALA A 911 -8.21 -58.88 6.09
N TYR A 912 -9.07 -59.59 5.36
CA TYR A 912 -10.52 -59.49 5.45
C TYR A 912 -11.07 -59.76 6.86
N ARG A 913 -10.51 -60.74 7.58
CA ARG A 913 -10.97 -61.13 8.93
C ARG A 913 -10.47 -60.20 10.05
N PHE A 914 -9.34 -59.53 9.85
CA PHE A 914 -8.87 -58.50 10.78
C PHE A 914 -9.66 -57.20 10.59
N VAL A 915 -9.84 -56.79 9.33
CA VAL A 915 -10.62 -55.61 8.91
C VAL A 915 -12.10 -55.74 9.32
N SER A 916 -12.72 -56.92 9.15
CA SER A 916 -14.12 -57.19 9.56
C SER A 916 -14.43 -56.93 11.05
N LYS A 917 -13.42 -56.92 11.93
CA LYS A 917 -13.62 -56.69 13.38
C LYS A 917 -13.44 -55.23 13.80
N VAL A 918 -12.81 -54.42 12.94
CA VAL A 918 -12.65 -52.97 13.10
C VAL A 918 -13.79 -52.22 12.38
N LEU A 919 -14.28 -52.76 11.25
CA LEU A 919 -15.35 -52.17 10.43
C LEU A 919 -16.76 -52.14 11.07
N SER A 920 -16.94 -52.55 12.32
CA SER A 920 -18.26 -52.53 12.97
C SER A 920 -18.65 -51.19 13.60
N LYS A 921 -17.93 -50.09 13.28
CA LYS A 921 -18.02 -48.79 13.97
C LYS A 921 -17.87 -47.54 13.09
N VAL A 922 -17.85 -47.63 11.77
CA VAL A 922 -17.58 -46.47 10.88
C VAL A 922 -18.77 -46.21 9.94
N PRO A 923 -19.33 -44.99 9.94
CA PRO A 923 -20.43 -44.64 9.05
C PRO A 923 -20.13 -43.40 8.14
N SER A 924 -20.60 -43.42 6.89
CA SER A 924 -20.03 -42.83 5.65
C SER A 924 -20.34 -41.38 5.19
N LEU A 925 -20.79 -40.42 6.02
CA LEU A 925 -21.26 -39.09 5.53
C LEU A 925 -20.13 -38.10 5.22
N PHE A 926 -19.05 -38.13 6.01
CA PHE A 926 -17.84 -37.36 5.74
C PHE A 926 -17.06 -37.87 4.50
N ARG A 927 -17.56 -38.91 3.81
CA ARG A 927 -17.06 -39.19 2.46
C ARG A 927 -17.51 -38.13 1.45
N THR A 928 -18.56 -37.34 1.76
CA THR A 928 -19.24 -36.49 0.78
C THR A 928 -18.78 -35.03 0.77
N PHE A 929 -18.69 -34.33 1.91
CA PHE A 929 -18.01 -33.01 2.00
C PHE A 929 -16.63 -33.03 1.36
N CYS A 930 -15.99 -34.14 1.63
CA CYS A 930 -14.60 -34.34 1.35
C CYS A 930 -14.36 -35.19 0.10
N SER A 931 -15.42 -35.68 -0.55
CA SER A 931 -15.38 -35.88 -1.99
C SER A 931 -15.64 -34.57 -2.73
N ALA A 932 -16.49 -33.67 -2.21
CA ALA A 932 -16.76 -32.39 -2.85
C ALA A 932 -15.51 -31.50 -2.88
N LEU A 933 -14.78 -31.34 -1.76
CA LEU A 933 -13.46 -30.69 -1.77
C LEU A 933 -12.45 -31.39 -2.69
N LEU A 934 -12.44 -32.73 -2.79
CA LEU A 934 -11.60 -33.44 -3.76
C LEU A 934 -12.08 -33.31 -5.22
N CYS A 935 -13.35 -32.97 -5.47
CA CYS A 935 -13.93 -32.75 -6.80
C CYS A 935 -13.87 -31.27 -7.22
N ALA A 936 -13.76 -30.35 -6.27
CA ALA A 936 -13.49 -28.92 -6.47
C ALA A 936 -12.00 -28.73 -6.82
N THR A 937 -11.60 -29.27 -7.97
CA THR A 937 -10.22 -29.18 -8.49
C THR A 937 -9.78 -27.75 -8.85
N THR A 938 -10.68 -26.78 -8.71
CA THR A 938 -10.48 -25.35 -8.95
C THR A 938 -10.38 -24.53 -7.67
N LEU A 939 -10.57 -25.10 -6.47
CA LEU A 939 -10.54 -24.31 -5.25
C LEU A 939 -9.10 -23.83 -4.97
N GLU A 940 -8.90 -22.52 -5.01
CA GLU A 940 -7.61 -21.85 -4.79
C GLU A 940 -7.52 -21.24 -3.39
N LYS A 941 -8.64 -20.81 -2.80
CA LYS A 941 -8.70 -20.28 -1.43
C LYS A 941 -9.75 -20.97 -0.58
N LEU A 942 -9.37 -21.34 0.63
CA LEU A 942 -10.28 -21.93 1.63
C LEU A 942 -10.11 -21.23 2.98
N GLN A 943 -11.19 -20.57 3.43
CA GLN A 943 -11.26 -19.90 4.73
C GLN A 943 -12.38 -20.53 5.57
N LEU A 944 -12.01 -21.21 6.65
CA LEU A 944 -12.95 -21.85 7.57
C LEU A 944 -12.76 -21.29 8.98
N ASN A 945 -13.82 -20.70 9.55
CA ASN A 945 -13.79 -20.20 10.93
C ASN A 945 -14.69 -21.03 11.85
N PHE A 946 -14.07 -21.68 12.83
CA PHE A 946 -14.71 -22.49 13.87
C PHE A 946 -14.41 -21.95 15.29
N ASP A 947 -14.00 -20.68 15.45
CA ASP A 947 -13.69 -20.10 16.77
C ASP A 947 -14.86 -20.31 17.75
N GLY A 948 -14.57 -20.89 18.92
CA GLY A 948 -15.55 -21.16 19.96
C GLY A 948 -16.41 -22.41 19.74
N CYS A 949 -16.16 -23.21 18.69
CA CYS A 949 -16.79 -24.51 18.46
C CYS A 949 -16.19 -25.59 19.40
N SER A 950 -16.41 -25.41 20.71
CA SER A 950 -15.78 -26.18 21.81
C SER A 950 -15.95 -27.71 21.78
N GLN A 951 -16.76 -28.24 20.87
CA GLN A 951 -16.98 -29.69 20.70
C GLN A 951 -16.17 -30.32 19.54
N ILE A 952 -15.36 -29.54 18.81
CA ILE A 952 -14.41 -30.03 17.80
C ILE A 952 -13.17 -30.61 18.49
N SER A 953 -12.80 -31.84 18.14
CA SER A 953 -11.54 -32.49 18.54
C SER A 953 -10.61 -32.81 17.38
N ASP A 954 -9.47 -33.41 17.70
CA ASP A 954 -8.49 -33.95 16.76
C ASP A 954 -9.10 -34.81 15.64
N ALA A 955 -10.18 -35.54 15.92
CA ALA A 955 -10.82 -36.41 14.94
C ALA A 955 -11.46 -35.63 13.79
N ALA A 956 -12.14 -34.52 14.09
CA ALA A 956 -12.74 -33.64 13.10
C ALA A 956 -11.66 -32.88 12.30
N VAL A 957 -10.61 -32.41 12.98
CA VAL A 957 -9.46 -31.74 12.36
C VAL A 957 -8.72 -32.66 11.39
N ALA A 958 -8.43 -33.90 11.80
CA ALA A 958 -7.77 -34.90 10.95
C ALA A 958 -8.61 -35.27 9.72
N ALA A 959 -9.92 -35.36 9.90
CA ALA A 959 -10.85 -35.63 8.82
C ALA A 959 -10.82 -34.48 7.78
N LEU A 960 -10.91 -33.22 8.22
CA LEU A 960 -10.78 -32.05 7.33
C LEU A 960 -9.44 -32.04 6.58
N ALA A 961 -8.35 -32.30 7.30
CA ALA A 961 -6.99 -32.28 6.77
C ALA A 961 -6.79 -33.24 5.59
N GLU A 962 -7.27 -34.49 5.68
CA GLU A 962 -7.15 -35.50 4.61
C GLU A 962 -7.66 -35.04 3.23
N LYS A 963 -8.40 -33.92 3.19
CA LYS A 963 -9.40 -33.57 2.18
C LYS A 963 -9.23 -32.16 1.64
N LEU A 964 -8.18 -31.47 2.07
CA LEU A 964 -7.73 -30.20 1.52
C LEU A 964 -7.43 -30.37 0.01
N PRO A 965 -7.98 -29.53 -0.88
CA PRO A 965 -7.70 -29.59 -2.31
C PRO A 965 -6.22 -29.35 -2.62
N ILE A 966 -5.67 -30.12 -3.57
CA ILE A 966 -4.26 -30.01 -4.01
C ILE A 966 -4.03 -28.70 -4.82
N SER A 967 -5.09 -28.00 -5.21
CA SER A 967 -5.06 -26.71 -5.90
C SER A 967 -4.90 -25.49 -4.98
N LEU A 968 -5.05 -25.65 -3.65
CA LEU A 968 -5.06 -24.52 -2.72
C LEU A 968 -3.74 -23.72 -2.74
N GLN A 969 -3.89 -22.41 -2.78
CA GLN A 969 -2.81 -21.41 -2.68
C GLN A 969 -2.91 -20.63 -1.36
N ASP A 970 -4.12 -20.37 -0.87
CA ASP A 970 -4.42 -19.77 0.44
C ASP A 970 -5.25 -20.75 1.29
N LEU A 971 -4.80 -21.01 2.52
CA LEU A 971 -5.52 -21.82 3.50
C LEU A 971 -5.56 -21.11 4.84
N GLN A 972 -6.77 -20.81 5.31
CA GLN A 972 -7.02 -20.19 6.61
C GLN A 972 -7.96 -21.07 7.41
N LEU A 973 -7.46 -21.62 8.52
CA LEU A 973 -8.24 -22.45 9.44
C LEU A 973 -8.19 -21.82 10.84
N ASP A 974 -9.33 -21.36 11.33
CA ASP A 974 -9.47 -20.82 12.69
C ASP A 974 -10.20 -21.83 13.58
N PHE A 975 -9.47 -22.40 14.53
CA PHE A 975 -9.94 -23.30 15.58
C PHE A 975 -9.77 -22.71 16.98
N ALA A 976 -9.75 -21.37 17.12
CA ALA A 976 -9.59 -20.75 18.42
C ALA A 976 -10.65 -21.25 19.44
N TYR A 977 -10.25 -21.40 20.69
CA TYR A 977 -11.04 -21.95 21.80
C TYR A 977 -11.67 -23.35 21.56
N CYS A 978 -11.22 -24.13 20.57
CA CYS A 978 -11.64 -25.52 20.36
C CYS A 978 -10.93 -26.47 21.35
N SER A 979 -11.37 -26.45 22.62
CA SER A 979 -10.69 -27.06 23.77
C SER A 979 -10.40 -28.57 23.72
N GLN A 980 -10.91 -29.31 22.72
CA GLN A 980 -10.66 -30.75 22.53
C GLN A 980 -9.61 -31.05 21.45
N ILE A 981 -9.01 -30.04 20.84
CA ILE A 981 -7.85 -30.18 19.95
C ILE A 981 -6.57 -30.28 20.80
N SER A 982 -5.74 -31.25 20.46
CA SER A 982 -4.43 -31.55 21.02
C SER A 982 -3.38 -31.62 19.90
N ASP A 983 -2.17 -32.08 20.24
CA ASP A 983 -1.08 -32.34 19.31
C ASP A 983 -1.48 -33.24 18.12
N ALA A 984 -2.41 -34.17 18.33
CA ALA A 984 -2.83 -35.09 17.28
C ALA A 984 -3.61 -34.39 16.15
N GLY A 985 -4.45 -33.40 16.48
CA GLY A 985 -5.18 -32.60 15.49
C GLY A 985 -4.23 -31.71 14.70
N VAL A 986 -3.31 -31.03 15.39
CA VAL A 986 -2.28 -30.19 14.74
C VAL A 986 -1.42 -31.04 13.78
N ALA A 987 -0.94 -32.20 14.23
CA ALA A 987 -0.17 -33.14 13.41
C ALA A 987 -0.97 -33.64 12.19
N ALA A 988 -2.28 -33.84 12.33
CA ALA A 988 -3.10 -34.31 11.23
C ALA A 988 -3.32 -33.25 10.13
N VAL A 989 -3.47 -31.96 10.48
CA VAL A 989 -3.42 -30.85 9.51
C VAL A 989 -2.07 -30.86 8.79
N ALA A 990 -0.99 -30.90 9.57
CA ALA A 990 0.39 -30.85 9.07
C ALA A 990 0.66 -31.91 8.00
N GLU A 991 0.28 -33.18 8.25
CA GLU A 991 0.50 -34.29 7.32
C GLU A 991 -0.13 -34.12 5.94
N LYS A 992 -1.08 -33.18 5.76
CA LYS A 992 -1.91 -33.06 4.56
C LYS A 992 -1.91 -31.66 3.94
N LEU A 993 -1.08 -30.74 4.42
CA LEU A 993 -0.92 -29.41 3.83
C LEU A 993 -0.55 -29.50 2.33
N PRO A 994 -1.32 -28.86 1.41
CA PRO A 994 -1.02 -28.87 0.00
C PRO A 994 0.34 -28.23 -0.34
N ILE A 995 1.07 -28.86 -1.26
CA ILE A 995 2.43 -28.45 -1.69
C ILE A 995 2.39 -27.15 -2.52
N SER A 996 1.21 -26.74 -2.98
CA SER A 996 0.95 -25.50 -3.72
C SER A 996 0.75 -24.27 -2.84
N LEU A 997 0.59 -24.43 -1.51
CA LEU A 997 0.28 -23.32 -0.61
C LEU A 997 1.35 -22.23 -0.66
N GLN A 998 0.89 -21.00 -0.85
CA GLN A 998 1.70 -19.78 -0.77
C GLN A 998 1.45 -19.07 0.56
N ASP A 999 0.19 -19.06 1.01
CA ASP A 999 -0.23 -18.41 2.25
C ASP A 999 -0.91 -19.44 3.16
N LEU A 1000 -0.46 -19.52 4.41
CA LEU A 1000 -1.00 -20.44 5.42
C LEU A 1000 -1.25 -19.70 6.73
N GLN A 1001 -2.50 -19.71 7.18
CA GLN A 1001 -2.93 -19.17 8.47
C GLN A 1001 -3.61 -20.27 9.28
N LEU A 1002 -3.06 -20.60 10.45
CA LEU A 1002 -3.63 -21.56 11.38
C LEU A 1002 -3.78 -20.93 12.76
N ASN A 1003 -5.02 -20.87 13.26
CA ASN A 1003 -5.31 -20.42 14.61
C ASN A 1003 -5.74 -21.59 15.49
N PHE A 1004 -4.96 -21.87 16.52
CA PHE A 1004 -5.27 -22.84 17.57
C PHE A 1004 -5.29 -22.17 18.96
N GLY A 1005 -5.40 -20.85 19.02
CA GLY A 1005 -5.35 -20.09 20.26
C GLY A 1005 -6.39 -20.56 21.30
N GLY A 1006 -5.98 -20.77 22.54
CA GLY A 1006 -6.81 -21.30 23.62
C GLY A 1006 -7.02 -22.81 23.60
N CYS A 1007 -6.42 -23.56 22.68
CA CYS A 1007 -6.44 -25.03 22.67
C CYS A 1007 -5.42 -25.59 23.67
N SER A 1008 -5.79 -25.60 24.95
CA SER A 1008 -4.89 -25.91 26.08
C SER A 1008 -4.29 -27.32 26.13
N GLN A 1009 -4.59 -28.19 25.16
CA GLN A 1009 -4.02 -29.55 25.04
C GLN A 1009 -2.92 -29.65 23.97
N ILE A 1010 -2.56 -28.54 23.31
CA ILE A 1010 -1.42 -28.47 22.39
C ILE A 1010 -0.14 -28.22 23.18
N SER A 1011 0.91 -28.97 22.84
CA SER A 1011 2.25 -28.94 23.40
C SER A 1011 3.32 -28.78 22.32
N ASP A 1012 4.59 -28.87 22.73
CA ASP A 1012 5.74 -28.95 21.83
C ASP A 1012 5.62 -30.02 20.73
N ALA A 1013 4.96 -31.15 21.02
CA ALA A 1013 4.84 -32.25 20.06
C ALA A 1013 3.96 -31.88 18.85
N GLY A 1014 2.87 -31.14 19.05
CA GLY A 1014 1.99 -30.66 17.99
C GLY A 1014 2.69 -29.59 17.14
N VAL A 1015 3.38 -28.65 17.79
CA VAL A 1015 4.17 -27.62 17.11
C VAL A 1015 5.29 -28.25 16.26
N ALA A 1016 6.00 -29.23 16.79
CA ALA A 1016 7.04 -29.97 16.06
C ALA A 1016 6.47 -30.77 14.87
N ALA A 1017 5.32 -31.43 15.05
CA ALA A 1017 4.65 -32.16 13.97
C ALA A 1017 4.20 -31.23 12.84
N LEU A 1018 3.73 -30.02 13.16
CA LEU A 1018 3.44 -28.97 12.18
C LEU A 1018 4.68 -28.52 11.44
N ALA A 1019 5.74 -28.19 12.18
CA ALA A 1019 7.01 -27.73 11.64
C ALA A 1019 7.58 -28.69 10.59
N GLU A 1020 7.57 -30.00 10.85
CA GLU A 1020 8.10 -31.02 9.93
C GLU A 1020 7.44 -31.07 8.54
N LYS A 1021 6.25 -30.48 8.36
CA LYS A 1021 5.44 -30.60 7.14
C LYS A 1021 5.11 -29.27 6.46
N LEU A 1022 5.64 -28.14 6.94
CA LEU A 1022 5.40 -26.83 6.32
C LEU A 1022 5.82 -26.82 4.83
N PRO A 1023 4.93 -26.42 3.90
CA PRO A 1023 5.26 -26.35 2.48
C PRO A 1023 6.41 -25.38 2.17
N ILE A 1024 7.33 -25.81 1.30
CA ILE A 1024 8.53 -25.04 0.90
C ILE A 1024 8.16 -23.84 0.00
N SER A 1025 6.93 -23.79 -0.50
CA SER A 1025 6.37 -22.73 -1.35
C SER A 1025 5.85 -21.51 -0.58
N LEU A 1026 5.76 -21.57 0.76
CA LEU A 1026 5.13 -20.52 1.55
C LEU A 1026 5.86 -19.18 1.45
N HIS A 1027 5.09 -18.13 1.18
CA HIS A 1027 5.47 -16.71 1.25
C HIS A 1027 4.99 -16.07 2.55
N GLN A 1028 3.80 -16.44 3.04
CA GLN A 1028 3.25 -16.02 4.32
C GLN A 1028 2.95 -17.22 5.22
N LEU A 1029 3.37 -17.13 6.48
CA LEU A 1029 3.02 -18.09 7.53
C LEU A 1029 2.54 -17.32 8.77
N GLN A 1030 1.30 -17.59 9.18
CA GLN A 1030 0.71 -17.10 10.43
C GLN A 1030 0.27 -18.28 11.28
N LEU A 1031 0.87 -18.42 12.46
CA LEU A 1031 0.54 -19.44 13.45
C LEU A 1031 0.19 -18.78 14.77
N GLU A 1032 -1.04 -19.03 15.23
CA GLU A 1032 -1.53 -18.51 16.51
C GLU A 1032 -1.74 -19.66 17.50
N PHE A 1033 -0.92 -19.68 18.55
CA PHE A 1033 -0.92 -20.65 19.64
C PHE A 1033 -1.07 -19.97 21.01
N TRP A 1034 -1.58 -18.72 21.05
CA TRP A 1034 -1.79 -18.01 22.31
C TRP A 1034 -2.62 -18.85 23.30
N ARG A 1035 -2.25 -18.86 24.58
CA ARG A 1035 -2.86 -19.68 25.65
C ARG A 1035 -2.80 -21.20 25.42
N CYS A 1036 -1.84 -21.68 24.63
CA CYS A 1036 -1.47 -23.10 24.57
C CYS A 1036 -0.36 -23.39 25.61
N ASN A 1037 -0.73 -23.40 26.88
CA ASN A 1037 0.19 -23.35 28.03
C ASN A 1037 1.17 -24.55 28.18
N GLN A 1038 1.16 -25.54 27.28
CA GLN A 1038 2.11 -26.67 27.27
C GLN A 1038 3.19 -26.55 26.18
N ILE A 1039 3.27 -25.39 25.51
CA ILE A 1039 4.35 -25.07 24.57
C ILE A 1039 5.49 -24.43 25.35
N SER A 1040 6.70 -24.97 25.17
CA SER A 1040 7.95 -24.54 25.77
C SER A 1040 8.98 -24.17 24.70
N ASP A 1041 10.22 -23.91 25.13
CA ASP A 1041 11.37 -23.71 24.26
C ASP A 1041 11.56 -24.81 23.20
N ALA A 1042 11.18 -26.06 23.50
CA ALA A 1042 11.40 -27.19 22.60
C ALA A 1042 10.48 -27.12 21.37
N GLY A 1043 9.21 -26.72 21.52
CA GLY A 1043 8.28 -26.53 20.41
C GLY A 1043 8.68 -25.34 19.55
N VAL A 1044 9.08 -24.23 20.17
CA VAL A 1044 9.59 -23.05 19.45
C VAL A 1044 10.85 -23.39 18.64
N ALA A 1045 11.80 -24.14 19.23
CA ALA A 1045 13.01 -24.60 18.55
C ALA A 1045 12.70 -25.56 17.38
N ALA A 1046 11.76 -26.50 17.57
CA ALA A 1046 11.35 -27.42 16.52
C ALA A 1046 10.70 -26.70 15.33
N LEU A 1047 9.88 -25.67 15.59
CA LEU A 1047 9.33 -24.79 14.56
C LEU A 1047 10.43 -24.03 13.82
N ALA A 1048 11.34 -23.41 14.58
CA ALA A 1048 12.45 -22.64 14.04
C ALA A 1048 13.31 -23.43 13.05
N GLU A 1049 13.65 -24.68 13.38
CA GLU A 1049 14.47 -25.54 12.51
C GLU A 1049 13.87 -25.83 11.12
N LYS A 1050 12.56 -25.64 10.92
CA LYS A 1050 11.83 -26.01 9.69
C LYS A 1050 11.17 -24.86 8.96
N LEU A 1051 11.36 -23.61 9.39
CA LEU A 1051 10.79 -22.44 8.71
C LEU A 1051 11.20 -22.39 7.22
N PRO A 1052 10.25 -22.28 6.28
CA PRO A 1052 10.58 -22.22 4.85
C PRO A 1052 11.45 -21.02 4.47
N ILE A 1053 12.48 -21.27 3.67
CA ILE A 1053 13.50 -20.29 3.24
C ILE A 1053 12.91 -19.23 2.28
N SER A 1054 11.72 -19.47 1.75
CA SER A 1054 10.94 -18.58 0.86
C SER A 1054 10.14 -17.51 1.60
N LEU A 1055 9.92 -17.64 2.93
CA LEU A 1055 9.02 -16.78 3.68
C LEU A 1055 9.39 -15.30 3.57
N GLN A 1056 8.42 -14.48 3.20
CA GLN A 1056 8.51 -13.01 3.22
C GLN A 1056 7.77 -12.42 4.42
N GLN A 1057 6.77 -13.12 4.95
CA GLN A 1057 6.02 -12.73 6.15
C GLN A 1057 5.95 -13.89 7.13
N LEU A 1058 6.29 -13.63 8.39
CA LEU A 1058 6.16 -14.58 9.49
C LEU A 1058 5.46 -13.90 10.67
N GLN A 1059 4.32 -14.46 11.08
CA GLN A 1059 3.60 -14.09 12.29
C GLN A 1059 3.49 -15.31 13.21
N LEU A 1060 4.01 -15.19 14.43
CA LEU A 1060 3.89 -16.19 15.47
C LEU A 1060 3.32 -15.54 16.73
N ASP A 1061 2.21 -16.08 17.24
CA ASP A 1061 1.63 -15.66 18.51
C ASP A 1061 1.66 -16.80 19.53
N PHE A 1062 2.42 -16.58 20.61
CA PHE A 1062 2.57 -17.46 21.76
C PHE A 1062 2.18 -16.74 23.08
N MET A 1063 1.31 -15.72 23.02
CA MET A 1063 0.81 -15.02 24.22
C MET A 1063 0.34 -16.01 25.29
N GLY A 1064 0.89 -15.94 26.50
CA GLY A 1064 0.52 -16.78 27.63
C GLY A 1064 1.10 -18.20 27.64
N CYS A 1065 2.06 -18.51 26.77
CA CYS A 1065 2.85 -19.74 26.85
C CYS A 1065 3.97 -19.60 27.90
N GLU A 1066 3.59 -19.72 29.18
CA GLU A 1066 4.45 -19.44 30.35
C GLU A 1066 5.74 -20.29 30.44
N GLU A 1067 5.86 -21.39 29.67
CA GLU A 1067 7.03 -22.26 29.61
C GLU A 1067 8.08 -21.88 28.55
N ILE A 1068 7.86 -20.80 27.78
CA ILE A 1068 8.84 -20.23 26.84
C ILE A 1068 9.79 -19.29 27.60
N SER A 1069 11.09 -19.51 27.41
CA SER A 1069 12.20 -18.76 28.00
C SER A 1069 13.13 -18.16 26.93
N ASP A 1070 14.23 -17.56 27.39
CA ASP A 1070 15.32 -17.08 26.53
C ASP A 1070 15.84 -18.13 25.53
N ALA A 1071 15.82 -19.42 25.89
CA ALA A 1071 16.35 -20.47 25.03
C ALA A 1071 15.49 -20.71 23.78
N GLY A 1072 14.15 -20.67 23.90
CA GLY A 1072 13.23 -20.79 22.78
C GLY A 1072 13.30 -19.57 21.86
N VAL A 1073 13.36 -18.37 22.44
CA VAL A 1073 13.54 -17.12 21.69
C VAL A 1073 14.87 -17.13 20.92
N ALA A 1074 15.96 -17.57 21.54
CA ALA A 1074 17.26 -17.70 20.89
C ALA A 1074 17.26 -18.77 19.77
N ALA A 1075 16.61 -19.91 19.99
CA ALA A 1075 16.49 -20.96 18.98
C ALA A 1075 15.69 -20.49 17.75
N LEU A 1076 14.62 -19.71 17.96
CA LEU A 1076 13.88 -19.05 16.88
C LEU A 1076 14.76 -18.05 16.12
N ALA A 1077 15.46 -17.18 16.85
CA ALA A 1077 16.34 -16.16 16.31
C ALA A 1077 17.42 -16.74 15.37
N GLU A 1078 18.06 -17.85 15.75
CA GLU A 1078 19.10 -18.51 14.95
C GLU A 1078 18.63 -19.01 13.58
N LYS A 1079 17.32 -19.18 13.35
CA LYS A 1079 16.76 -19.81 12.13
C LYS A 1079 15.83 -18.90 11.33
N LEU A 1080 15.66 -17.63 11.71
CA LEU A 1080 14.80 -16.69 10.97
C LEU A 1080 15.22 -16.59 9.48
N PRO A 1081 14.29 -16.83 8.52
CA PRO A 1081 14.61 -16.75 7.09
C PRO A 1081 15.11 -15.36 6.66
N ILE A 1082 16.20 -15.35 5.90
CA ILE A 1082 16.86 -14.12 5.42
C ILE A 1082 15.99 -13.34 4.40
N SER A 1083 14.96 -13.97 3.85
CA SER A 1083 13.96 -13.36 2.95
C SER A 1083 12.89 -12.53 3.65
N LEU A 1084 12.76 -12.60 4.99
CA LEU A 1084 11.69 -11.95 5.74
C LEU A 1084 11.66 -10.43 5.58
N ARG A 1085 10.53 -9.92 5.12
CA ARG A 1085 10.20 -8.49 5.05
C ARG A 1085 9.29 -8.05 6.19
N GLN A 1086 8.49 -8.97 6.73
CA GLN A 1086 7.64 -8.72 7.89
C GLN A 1086 7.87 -9.81 8.93
N LEU A 1087 8.07 -9.41 10.18
CA LEU A 1087 8.20 -10.31 11.32
C LEU A 1087 7.33 -9.78 12.45
N ARG A 1088 6.36 -10.59 12.88
CA ARG A 1088 5.46 -10.30 14.01
C ARG A 1088 5.61 -11.42 15.02
N LEU A 1089 6.19 -11.12 16.18
CA LEU A 1089 6.37 -12.06 17.27
C LEU A 1089 5.64 -11.55 18.51
N VAL A 1090 4.73 -12.37 19.05
CA VAL A 1090 3.98 -12.05 20.26
C VAL A 1090 4.30 -13.10 21.33
N PHE A 1091 4.99 -12.67 22.38
CA PHE A 1091 5.36 -13.44 23.56
C PHE A 1091 4.77 -12.82 24.84
N MET A 1092 3.66 -12.08 24.71
CA MET A 1092 2.94 -11.44 25.82
C MET A 1092 2.73 -12.43 26.98
N GLY A 1093 3.21 -12.10 28.18
CA GLY A 1093 3.06 -12.90 29.39
C GLY A 1093 4.01 -14.11 29.51
N CYS A 1094 4.98 -14.29 28.61
CA CYS A 1094 6.01 -15.34 28.75
C CYS A 1094 7.06 -14.93 29.78
N GLN A 1095 6.74 -15.05 31.08
CA GLN A 1095 7.52 -14.48 32.19
C GLN A 1095 8.95 -15.02 32.36
N GLN A 1096 9.36 -16.06 31.62
CA GLN A 1096 10.72 -16.60 31.65
C GLN A 1096 11.65 -16.00 30.58
N ILE A 1097 11.15 -15.05 29.77
CA ILE A 1097 11.96 -14.26 28.84
C ILE A 1097 12.58 -13.09 29.59
N SER A 1098 13.89 -12.93 29.45
CA SER A 1098 14.71 -11.87 30.01
C SER A 1098 15.45 -11.08 28.91
N ASP A 1099 16.29 -10.14 29.34
CA ASP A 1099 17.23 -9.42 28.47
C ASP A 1099 18.06 -10.34 27.56
N ALA A 1100 18.38 -11.57 28.00
CA ALA A 1100 19.23 -12.49 27.25
C ALA A 1100 18.53 -13.04 25.99
N GLY A 1101 17.25 -13.41 26.09
CA GLY A 1101 16.45 -13.87 24.94
C GLY A 1101 16.16 -12.74 23.98
N VAL A 1102 15.82 -11.56 24.50
CA VAL A 1102 15.61 -10.34 23.71
C VAL A 1102 16.89 -9.96 22.94
N ALA A 1103 18.06 -10.03 23.60
CA ALA A 1103 19.35 -9.77 22.94
C ALA A 1103 19.70 -10.82 21.88
N ALA A 1104 19.43 -12.10 22.14
CA ALA A 1104 19.65 -13.18 21.18
C ALA A 1104 18.77 -13.00 19.92
N LEU A 1105 17.51 -12.58 20.10
CA LEU A 1105 16.62 -12.21 18.99
C LEU A 1105 17.17 -11.02 18.20
N ALA A 1106 17.52 -9.95 18.90
CA ALA A 1106 18.05 -8.73 18.29
C ALA A 1106 19.29 -9.00 17.43
N GLU A 1107 20.22 -9.83 17.90
CA GLU A 1107 21.46 -10.15 17.17
C GLU A 1107 21.23 -10.84 15.81
N LYS A 1108 20.09 -11.52 15.62
CA LYS A 1108 19.81 -12.33 14.42
C LYS A 1108 18.67 -11.79 13.54
N LEU A 1109 18.16 -10.58 13.80
CA LEU A 1109 17.11 -9.97 12.97
C LEU A 1109 17.55 -9.87 11.50
N PRO A 1110 16.76 -10.38 10.53
CA PRO A 1110 17.08 -10.29 9.10
C PRO A 1110 17.34 -8.86 8.62
N ILE A 1111 18.38 -8.66 7.80
CA ILE A 1111 18.76 -7.33 7.27
C ILE A 1111 17.78 -6.82 6.19
N SER A 1112 16.85 -7.67 5.74
CA SER A 1112 15.80 -7.42 4.74
C SER A 1112 14.49 -6.89 5.35
N LEU A 1113 14.37 -6.90 6.68
CA LEU A 1113 13.15 -6.58 7.42
C LEU A 1113 12.65 -5.15 7.15
N GLN A 1114 11.37 -5.01 6.85
CA GLN A 1114 10.68 -3.74 6.59
C GLN A 1114 9.65 -3.42 7.68
N GLN A 1115 9.02 -4.43 8.29
CA GLN A 1115 8.07 -4.25 9.40
C GLN A 1115 8.36 -5.24 10.53
N LEU A 1116 8.69 -4.73 11.71
CA LEU A 1116 9.01 -5.52 12.89
C LEU A 1116 8.01 -5.19 13.99
N LEU A 1117 7.26 -6.21 14.42
CA LEU A 1117 6.42 -6.16 15.62
C LEU A 1117 6.95 -7.16 16.63
N LEU A 1118 7.34 -6.67 17.80
CA LEU A 1118 7.72 -7.49 18.96
C LEU A 1118 6.83 -7.11 20.14
N LYS A 1119 6.12 -8.08 20.71
CA LYS A 1119 5.36 -7.91 21.95
C LYS A 1119 5.93 -8.81 23.04
N PHE A 1120 6.41 -8.16 24.09
CA PHE A 1120 6.92 -8.77 25.31
C PHE A 1120 6.24 -8.17 26.55
N ASP A 1121 5.01 -7.67 26.41
CA ASP A 1121 4.27 -7.13 27.54
C ASP A 1121 4.03 -8.21 28.62
N PHE A 1122 4.10 -7.82 29.89
CA PHE A 1122 4.13 -8.70 31.06
C PHE A 1122 5.32 -9.69 31.13
N CYS A 1123 6.42 -9.45 30.39
CA CYS A 1123 7.68 -10.19 30.54
C CYS A 1123 8.61 -9.49 31.56
N ASN A 1124 8.29 -9.66 32.85
CA ASN A 1124 8.85 -8.86 33.94
C ASN A 1124 10.37 -8.99 34.19
N GLN A 1125 11.08 -9.88 33.48
CA GLN A 1125 12.54 -10.02 33.56
C GLN A 1125 13.29 -9.25 32.46
N ILE A 1126 12.60 -8.42 31.69
CA ILE A 1126 13.19 -7.49 30.70
C ILE A 1126 13.43 -6.14 31.38
N SER A 1127 14.67 -5.68 31.29
CA SER A 1127 15.15 -4.40 31.80
C SER A 1127 15.61 -3.48 30.66
N ASP A 1128 16.18 -2.33 31.04
CA ASP A 1128 16.90 -1.44 30.12
C ASP A 1128 17.91 -2.14 29.20
N ALA A 1129 18.53 -3.24 29.65
CA ALA A 1129 19.56 -3.95 28.88
C ALA A 1129 18.98 -4.69 27.67
N GLY A 1130 17.81 -5.33 27.79
CA GLY A 1130 17.12 -5.98 26.69
C GLY A 1130 16.61 -4.96 25.66
N VAL A 1131 16.04 -3.85 26.14
CA VAL A 1131 15.62 -2.73 25.27
C VAL A 1131 16.81 -2.15 24.51
N ALA A 1132 17.96 -1.96 25.17
CA ALA A 1132 19.19 -1.49 24.54
C ALA A 1132 19.75 -2.51 23.52
N ALA A 1133 19.63 -3.81 23.78
CA ALA A 1133 20.08 -4.85 22.86
C ALA A 1133 19.26 -4.87 21.56
N VAL A 1134 17.94 -4.68 21.63
CA VAL A 1134 17.10 -4.43 20.44
C VAL A 1134 17.60 -3.21 19.69
N ALA A 1135 17.74 -2.09 20.39
CA ALA A 1135 18.13 -0.80 19.83
C ALA A 1135 19.44 -0.86 19.02
N GLU A 1136 20.45 -1.55 19.54
CA GLU A 1136 21.77 -1.66 18.88
C GLU A 1136 21.72 -2.43 17.55
N LYS A 1137 20.72 -3.31 17.35
CA LYS A 1137 20.67 -4.26 16.23
C LYS A 1137 19.47 -4.09 15.28
N LEU A 1138 18.66 -3.04 15.44
CA LEU A 1138 17.52 -2.78 14.55
C LEU A 1138 17.94 -2.72 13.06
N PRO A 1139 17.29 -3.46 12.16
CA PRO A 1139 17.63 -3.45 10.73
C PRO A 1139 17.52 -2.05 10.08
N ILE A 1140 18.53 -1.67 9.29
CA ILE A 1140 18.59 -0.36 8.63
C ILE A 1140 17.51 -0.22 7.53
N SER A 1141 16.91 -1.31 7.06
CA SER A 1141 15.79 -1.32 6.10
C SER A 1141 14.42 -1.05 6.70
N LEU A 1142 14.31 -0.98 8.04
CA LEU A 1142 13.04 -1.01 8.76
C LEU A 1142 12.22 0.27 8.55
N GLN A 1143 10.95 0.10 8.20
CA GLN A 1143 9.99 1.17 7.89
C GLN A 1143 8.86 1.25 8.92
N ASP A 1144 8.44 0.12 9.49
CA ASP A 1144 7.53 0.05 10.64
C ASP A 1144 8.20 -0.70 11.81
N LEU A 1145 8.11 -0.12 13.00
CA LEU A 1145 8.61 -0.69 14.25
C LEU A 1145 7.53 -0.56 15.32
N GLN A 1146 7.07 -1.70 15.80
CA GLN A 1146 6.10 -1.79 16.89
C GLN A 1146 6.74 -2.60 18.02
N LEU A 1147 7.01 -1.95 19.16
CA LEU A 1147 7.53 -2.59 20.37
C LEU A 1147 6.54 -2.40 21.51
N ASP A 1148 6.13 -3.50 22.13
CA ASP A 1148 5.27 -3.51 23.32
C ASP A 1148 6.05 -4.15 24.46
N PHE A 1149 6.42 -3.32 25.45
CA PHE A 1149 7.07 -3.72 26.70
C PHE A 1149 6.20 -3.30 27.91
N SER A 1150 4.89 -3.23 27.71
CA SER A 1150 3.96 -2.85 28.77
C SER A 1150 4.10 -3.77 29.99
N CYS A 1151 4.05 -3.20 31.19
CA CYS A 1151 4.20 -3.88 32.48
C CYS A 1151 5.55 -4.56 32.73
N CYS A 1152 6.59 -4.26 31.95
CA CYS A 1152 7.97 -4.62 32.30
C CYS A 1152 8.50 -3.60 33.33
N GLU A 1153 8.45 -3.97 34.62
CA GLU A 1153 8.71 -3.06 35.76
C GLU A 1153 10.17 -2.56 35.84
N GLU A 1154 11.15 -3.31 35.29
CA GLU A 1154 12.59 -2.97 35.34
C GLU A 1154 13.07 -2.08 34.17
N ILE A 1155 12.15 -1.50 33.38
CA ILE A 1155 12.48 -0.53 32.32
C ILE A 1155 12.37 0.90 32.85
N SER A 1156 13.46 1.65 32.71
CA SER A 1156 13.62 3.02 33.15
C SER A 1156 13.83 4.00 31.99
N ASP A 1157 14.10 5.27 32.32
CA ASP A 1157 14.52 6.28 31.34
C ASP A 1157 15.77 5.88 30.52
N ALA A 1158 16.64 5.01 31.05
CA ALA A 1158 17.88 4.65 30.37
C ALA A 1158 17.66 3.68 29.20
N GLY A 1159 16.77 2.69 29.31
CA GLY A 1159 16.41 1.79 28.22
C GLY A 1159 15.69 2.51 27.10
N VAL A 1160 14.76 3.41 27.45
CA VAL A 1160 14.08 4.25 26.45
C VAL A 1160 15.04 5.22 25.75
N ALA A 1161 16.05 5.74 26.47
CA ALA A 1161 17.11 6.56 25.86
C ALA A 1161 18.00 5.74 24.91
N ALA A 1162 18.40 4.53 25.30
CA ALA A 1162 19.15 3.62 24.42
C ALA A 1162 18.35 3.26 23.15
N LEU A 1163 17.05 2.97 23.30
CA LEU A 1163 16.14 2.77 22.17
C LEU A 1163 16.10 3.99 21.24
N ALA A 1164 15.96 5.19 21.81
CA ALA A 1164 15.94 6.44 21.05
C ALA A 1164 17.22 6.65 20.23
N GLU A 1165 18.40 6.26 20.75
CA GLU A 1165 19.68 6.33 20.02
C GLU A 1165 19.81 5.27 18.91
N GLY A 1166 19.18 4.11 19.05
CA GLY A 1166 19.23 3.01 18.07
C GLY A 1166 18.18 3.06 16.94
N LEU A 1167 17.22 4.00 16.98
CA LEU A 1167 16.13 4.04 15.99
C LEU A 1167 16.66 4.24 14.54
N PRO A 1168 16.28 3.36 13.58
CA PRO A 1168 16.78 3.43 12.21
C PRO A 1168 16.25 4.67 11.46
N ILE A 1169 17.12 5.29 10.65
CA ILE A 1169 16.84 6.55 9.93
C ILE A 1169 15.78 6.36 8.83
N SER A 1170 15.51 5.13 8.40
CA SER A 1170 14.51 4.72 7.41
C SER A 1170 13.07 4.68 7.93
N LEU A 1171 12.88 4.74 9.26
CA LEU A 1171 11.62 4.46 9.92
C LEU A 1171 10.52 5.48 9.59
N GLN A 1172 9.34 4.99 9.18
CA GLN A 1172 8.17 5.78 8.79
C GLN A 1172 7.04 5.68 9.82
N GLN A 1173 6.90 4.52 10.47
CA GLN A 1173 5.93 4.26 11.54
C GLN A 1173 6.67 3.75 12.78
N LEU A 1174 6.31 4.30 13.95
CA LEU A 1174 6.86 3.89 15.23
C LEU A 1174 5.72 3.82 16.25
N GLN A 1175 5.51 2.63 16.80
CA GLN A 1175 4.63 2.39 17.94
C GLN A 1175 5.45 1.84 19.10
N LEU A 1176 5.42 2.53 20.24
CA LEU A 1176 6.03 2.08 21.48
C LEU A 1176 4.97 2.11 22.59
N ASP A 1177 4.70 0.96 23.22
CA ASP A 1177 3.90 0.89 24.44
C ASP A 1177 4.80 0.45 25.61
N PHE A 1178 4.86 1.30 26.63
CA PHE A 1178 5.58 1.12 27.90
C PHE A 1178 4.63 1.35 29.08
N ARG A 1179 3.34 1.08 28.89
CA ARG A 1179 2.31 1.25 29.91
C ARG A 1179 2.68 0.51 31.19
N SER A 1180 2.49 1.18 32.33
CA SER A 1180 2.80 0.66 33.67
C SER A 1180 4.27 0.30 33.93
N CYS A 1181 5.23 0.78 33.12
CA CYS A 1181 6.64 0.83 33.53
C CYS A 1181 6.83 2.00 34.52
N GLU A 1182 6.93 1.71 35.82
CA GLU A 1182 6.87 2.74 36.87
C GLU A 1182 8.13 3.63 36.95
N GLU A 1183 9.27 3.19 36.42
CA GLU A 1183 10.54 3.92 36.44
C GLU A 1183 10.75 4.88 35.26
N ILE A 1184 9.81 4.94 34.31
CA ILE A 1184 9.87 5.86 33.16
C ILE A 1184 9.32 7.23 33.55
N SER A 1185 10.06 8.29 33.22
CA SER A 1185 9.73 9.67 33.54
C SER A 1185 9.66 10.60 32.32
N ASP A 1186 9.43 11.88 32.58
CA ASP A 1186 9.61 12.97 31.62
C ASP A 1186 10.99 12.98 30.91
N ALA A 1187 12.02 12.26 31.39
CA ALA A 1187 13.32 12.19 30.75
C ALA A 1187 13.33 11.23 29.54
N ALA A 1188 12.74 10.03 29.62
CA ALA A 1188 12.52 9.12 28.50
C ALA A 1188 11.81 9.80 27.32
N VAL A 1189 10.70 10.49 27.63
CA VAL A 1189 9.89 11.22 26.63
C VAL A 1189 10.74 12.30 25.94
N ALA A 1190 11.66 12.95 26.66
CA ALA A 1190 12.59 13.92 26.08
C ALA A 1190 13.72 13.28 25.25
N ALA A 1191 14.25 12.13 25.67
CA ALA A 1191 15.27 11.39 24.93
C ALA A 1191 14.73 10.92 23.56
N LEU A 1192 13.53 10.31 23.53
CA LEU A 1192 12.81 10.02 22.29
C LEU A 1192 12.65 11.30 21.45
N ALA A 1193 12.06 12.35 22.02
CA ALA A 1193 11.79 13.60 21.31
C ALA A 1193 13.03 14.24 20.63
N GLU A 1194 14.23 14.06 21.21
CA GLU A 1194 15.50 14.54 20.63
C GLU A 1194 15.99 13.68 19.46
N LYS A 1195 15.83 12.35 19.53
CA LYS A 1195 16.45 11.40 18.57
C LYS A 1195 15.51 10.84 17.49
N LEU A 1196 14.19 11.01 17.64
CA LEU A 1196 13.19 10.45 16.71
C LEU A 1196 13.51 10.74 15.22
N PRO A 1197 13.57 9.72 14.35
CA PRO A 1197 13.89 9.85 12.93
C PRO A 1197 13.09 10.93 12.21
N ILE A 1198 13.74 11.68 11.31
CA ILE A 1198 13.10 12.81 10.63
C ILE A 1198 12.13 12.33 9.53
N SER A 1199 12.36 11.14 9.00
CA SER A 1199 11.52 10.33 8.11
C SER A 1199 10.19 9.91 8.71
N LEU A 1200 10.08 9.88 10.04
CA LEU A 1200 8.93 9.35 10.76
C LEU A 1200 7.65 10.15 10.45
N GLN A 1201 6.62 9.45 10.00
CA GLN A 1201 5.33 9.99 9.58
C GLN A 1201 4.25 9.77 10.65
N GLN A 1202 4.22 8.56 11.22
CA GLN A 1202 3.31 8.18 12.30
C GLN A 1202 4.10 7.83 13.55
N LEU A 1203 3.61 8.30 14.69
CA LEU A 1203 4.17 8.04 16.02
C LEU A 1203 3.02 7.75 16.97
N GLN A 1204 3.07 6.61 17.63
CA GLN A 1204 2.21 6.27 18.76
C GLN A 1204 3.09 5.92 19.95
N LEU A 1205 3.06 6.76 20.98
CA LEU A 1205 3.74 6.49 22.25
C LEU A 1205 2.68 6.32 23.33
N VAL A 1206 2.74 5.21 24.06
CA VAL A 1206 1.81 4.92 25.15
C VAL A 1206 2.60 4.71 26.44
N PHE A 1207 2.30 5.55 27.43
CA PHE A 1207 2.92 5.53 28.76
C PHE A 1207 1.86 5.57 29.88
N TYR A 1208 0.67 5.04 29.62
CA TYR A 1208 -0.39 5.04 30.61
C TYR A 1208 0.06 4.28 31.87
N GLY A 1209 -0.21 4.81 33.07
CA GLY A 1209 0.21 4.18 34.32
C GLY A 1209 1.67 4.43 34.75
N CYS A 1210 2.53 5.02 33.90
CA CYS A 1210 3.86 5.48 34.30
C CYS A 1210 3.74 6.68 35.28
N GLN A 1211 3.88 6.43 36.58
CA GLN A 1211 3.58 7.43 37.63
C GLN A 1211 4.51 8.66 37.61
N GLN A 1212 5.66 8.59 36.94
CA GLN A 1212 6.67 9.65 36.92
C GLN A 1212 6.61 10.52 35.64
N ILE A 1213 5.63 10.28 34.75
CA ILE A 1213 5.39 11.12 33.57
C ILE A 1213 4.32 12.15 33.87
N SER A 1214 4.61 13.41 33.57
CA SER A 1214 3.68 14.53 33.77
C SER A 1214 2.56 14.56 32.72
N ASP A 1215 1.44 15.19 33.05
CA ASP A 1215 0.36 15.49 32.09
C ASP A 1215 0.89 16.22 30.85
N ALA A 1216 1.90 17.09 31.03
CA ALA A 1216 2.51 17.85 29.94
C ALA A 1216 3.35 16.97 29.00
N ALA A 1217 4.10 15.99 29.53
CA ALA A 1217 4.82 15.01 28.73
C ALA A 1217 3.85 14.03 28.04
N THR A 1218 2.79 13.62 28.73
CA THR A 1218 1.72 12.75 28.18
C THR A 1218 0.99 13.44 27.01
N GLN A 1219 0.60 14.71 27.18
CA GLN A 1219 0.03 15.52 26.09
C GLN A 1219 1.02 15.76 24.94
N ALA A 1220 2.32 15.88 25.24
CA ALA A 1220 3.35 16.00 24.23
C ALA A 1220 3.51 14.70 23.43
N ALA A 1221 3.51 13.53 24.09
CA ALA A 1221 3.60 12.21 23.46
C ALA A 1221 2.42 11.90 22.51
N GLY A 1222 1.27 12.55 22.70
CA GLY A 1222 0.08 12.38 21.85
C GLY A 1222 0.21 12.86 20.39
N SER A 1223 1.28 13.54 19.99
CA SER A 1223 1.62 13.67 18.56
C SER A 1223 3.10 13.99 18.32
N LEU A 1224 3.65 13.56 17.19
CA LEU A 1224 5.03 13.87 16.76
C LEU A 1224 5.33 15.39 16.72
N VAL A 1225 4.32 16.22 16.45
CA VAL A 1225 4.46 17.69 16.42
C VAL A 1225 4.51 18.24 17.85
N SER A 1226 3.58 17.81 18.71
CA SER A 1226 3.52 18.19 20.12
C SER A 1226 4.81 17.80 20.85
N LEU A 1227 5.31 16.59 20.61
CA LEU A 1227 6.51 16.04 21.22
C LEU A 1227 7.77 16.83 20.86
N ARG A 1228 7.97 17.12 19.58
CA ARG A 1228 9.10 17.94 19.09
C ARG A 1228 9.02 19.38 19.59
N ALA A 1229 7.82 19.97 19.66
CA ALA A 1229 7.62 21.32 20.19
C ALA A 1229 7.90 21.41 21.70
N TRP A 1230 7.46 20.42 22.47
CA TRP A 1230 7.68 20.31 23.91
C TRP A 1230 9.16 20.14 24.25
N ALA A 1231 9.89 19.29 23.50
CA ALA A 1231 11.33 19.14 23.66
C ALA A 1231 12.11 20.42 23.32
N ALA A 1232 11.75 21.10 22.22
CA ALA A 1232 12.32 22.40 21.88
C ALA A 1232 12.07 23.46 22.98
N ALA A 1233 10.88 23.46 23.58
CA ALA A 1233 10.55 24.34 24.70
C ALA A 1233 11.32 24.02 25.99
N ARG A 1234 11.65 22.75 26.26
CA ARG A 1234 12.57 22.34 27.35
C ARG A 1234 13.99 22.80 27.07
N ALA A 1235 14.50 22.59 25.85
CA ALA A 1235 15.86 22.98 25.45
C ALA A 1235 16.07 24.51 25.48
N ALA A 1236 15.02 25.30 25.27
CA ALA A 1236 15.07 26.76 25.31
C ALA A 1236 15.01 27.38 26.72
N ARG A 1237 14.80 26.59 27.79
CA ARG A 1237 14.82 27.14 29.17
C ARG A 1237 16.27 27.44 29.60
N PRO A 1238 16.58 28.67 30.07
CA PRO A 1238 17.91 28.97 30.58
C PRO A 1238 18.21 28.12 31.82
N ARG A 1239 19.35 27.41 31.82
CA ARG A 1239 19.84 26.66 32.98
C ARG A 1239 20.08 27.62 34.13
N SER A 1240 19.42 27.40 35.27
CA SER A 1240 19.62 28.21 36.48
C SER A 1240 20.93 27.87 37.18
N GLU A 1241 21.53 28.86 37.85
CA GLU A 1241 22.84 28.77 38.55
C GLU A 1241 22.91 27.73 39.69
N GLU A 1242 21.81 27.03 40.01
CA GLU A 1242 21.77 26.02 41.06
C GLU A 1242 22.29 24.66 40.57
N GLY A 1243 22.04 24.29 39.31
CA GLY A 1243 22.52 23.02 38.75
C GLY A 1243 24.05 22.93 38.65
N GLU A 1244 24.71 24.07 38.44
CA GLU A 1244 26.17 24.14 38.34
C GLU A 1244 26.85 24.05 39.73
N LYS A 1245 26.13 24.41 40.81
CA LYS A 1245 26.61 24.28 42.20
C LYS A 1245 26.50 22.87 42.76
N ALA A 1246 25.57 22.05 42.26
CA ALA A 1246 25.47 20.64 42.63
C ALA A 1246 26.68 19.84 42.11
N ARG A 1247 27.02 19.99 40.83
CA ARG A 1247 28.09 19.23 40.16
C ARG A 1247 29.50 19.54 40.66
N VAL A 1248 29.70 20.71 41.30
CA VAL A 1248 30.96 21.09 41.97
C VAL A 1248 31.08 20.50 43.38
N ARG A 1249 30.00 19.97 43.97
CA ARG A 1249 30.04 19.30 45.29
C ARG A 1249 30.39 17.82 45.23
N GLU A 1250 30.04 17.11 44.15
CA GLU A 1250 30.33 15.66 44.03
C GLU A 1250 31.75 15.36 43.51
N LEU A 1251 32.41 16.30 42.83
CA LEU A 1251 33.83 16.21 42.47
C LEU A 1251 34.77 16.61 43.64
N GLY A 1252 34.28 16.52 44.88
CA GLY A 1252 34.94 17.01 46.08
C GLY A 1252 34.46 16.33 47.38
N ALA A 1253 34.19 15.02 47.32
CA ALA A 1253 33.93 14.15 48.49
C ALA A 1253 34.58 12.78 48.27
#